data_AF-A0A9D6CLN7-F1
#
_entry.id   AF-A0A9D6CLN7-F1
#
_cell.length_a   1.000
_cell.length_b   1.000
_cell.length_c   1.000
_cell.angle_alpha   90.00
_cell.angle_beta   90.00
_cell.angle_gamma   90.00
#
_symmetry.space_group_name_H-M   'P 1'
#
loop_
_entity.id
_entity.type
_entity.pdbx_description
1 polymer ?
#
loop_
_entity_poly.entity_id
_entity_poly.type
_entity_poly.pdbx_seq_one_letter_code
_entity_poly.pdbx_strand_id
1 'polypeptide(L)'
;MKHVQARTRRGVAIVLALLAVAAATLLGVTVAATRDAANSSNDTVARNAAARAAAAGGLDLVERLVEDTALFVGNDPGAEPIPLFETVNIGGVMLRAEIRDLETDGPVTAATRAFVTVTEATVGNITQSARAVSQLTQADIVARADLDLSEFAVFATRPLQGTRIRALTGDGVPSTIAAWQTAPGTRLSEPLVIGTHDRRSGDVVVDAGSTALGHTVLDAGAFADSNEARDTDIASGVTRVPVDIHVIPVAMPPTPQQPTASTAEEFLNQVSGDIGNPSTAVDVSMGAGEKAVIDTLDAGAGSWRQLDIGGSLELLGASIRVRVPTLIVVRSDLQLENASIEVDEGASLIIMAQGSIAVAQSYIGARRPPGEGLQTDGHAAYPVGGAGSVAILASQPGAAGITDGSVIKGRLYMPSRSIILSEISAVYGSVVGATVELLGASVFYDPALRSDRGWLNPRSGIYAADGSVRPEVGMISAMTDSAFASFAEATGVAPDLLVASMMPNALASGAGGEGSEDESGDGDGDGGGGGGMGNPVPPTGSLSLSGTLRAIAPAGSANGHPDFASSQIGVAHYIGTVENTLGPDGKPAYRGWTVGGKWRTLKQNFPFRNSAGNHIPPQLFRADLGDTTGIYQSNNKPSATSAATFATWFADGPSVTLSKPFTLTFAANGDGAYTTELSVSPCGETHSTGLEGVTPYFTYEASGQFIYYDHDEAGYAPHMIVEADDDLWIFIDGKLVSDISGVQNQEVEQYIDLTRLGLSNGENYEVKLFYASRKDNASILKIATNIVGSDGDASGEGDGDTALARLRDALEAVQQRLEDGDFDPADARFGNITPAARRNFGAVAMDQDA
;
A
#
# COMPACT_ATOMS: atom_id res chain seq x y z
N MET A 1 57.54 66.89 -65.57
CA MET A 1 56.31 66.06 -65.50
C MET A 1 56.53 64.57 -65.18
N LYS A 2 57.73 63.96 -65.37
CA LYS A 2 57.95 62.53 -65.05
C LYS A 2 58.07 62.17 -63.55
N HIS A 3 58.43 63.11 -62.67
CA HIS A 3 58.55 62.85 -61.22
C HIS A 3 57.21 62.88 -60.44
N VAL A 4 56.14 63.45 -61.02
CA VAL A 4 54.82 63.49 -60.36
C VAL A 4 54.06 62.17 -60.56
N GLN A 5 54.11 61.58 -61.76
CA GLN A 5 53.47 60.29 -62.08
C GLN A 5 54.02 59.08 -61.29
N ALA A 6 55.31 59.10 -60.92
CA ALA A 6 55.91 58.02 -60.14
C ALA A 6 55.48 58.04 -58.65
N ARG A 7 55.20 59.23 -58.08
CA ARG A 7 54.67 59.37 -56.71
C ARG A 7 53.18 59.00 -56.64
N THR A 8 52.38 59.33 -57.66
CA THR A 8 50.96 58.92 -57.73
C THR A 8 50.81 57.41 -57.90
N ARG A 9 51.65 56.76 -58.72
CA ARG A 9 51.61 55.28 -58.87
C ARG A 9 52.03 54.54 -57.60
N ARG A 10 53.01 55.07 -56.84
CA ARG A 10 53.37 54.52 -55.52
C ARG A 10 52.28 54.75 -54.48
N GLY A 11 51.62 55.91 -54.49
CA GLY A 11 50.47 56.20 -53.62
C GLY A 11 49.28 55.28 -53.89
N VAL A 12 48.91 55.07 -55.15
CA VAL A 12 47.83 54.14 -55.56
C VAL A 12 48.17 52.70 -55.22
N ALA A 13 49.43 52.26 -55.43
CA ALA A 13 49.86 50.91 -55.04
C ALA A 13 49.81 50.68 -53.52
N ILE A 14 50.17 51.69 -52.72
CA ILE A 14 50.06 51.62 -51.25
C ILE A 14 48.59 51.59 -50.82
N VAL A 15 47.73 52.41 -51.43
CA VAL A 15 46.28 52.39 -51.14
C VAL A 15 45.65 51.05 -51.52
N LEU A 16 46.00 50.47 -52.66
CA LEU A 16 45.53 49.14 -53.07
C LEU A 16 46.07 48.03 -52.17
N ALA A 17 47.33 48.12 -51.73
CA ALA A 17 47.89 47.18 -50.76
C ALA A 17 47.19 47.28 -49.39
N LEU A 18 46.89 48.50 -48.92
CA LEU A 18 46.14 48.72 -47.69
C LEU A 18 44.69 48.23 -47.81
N LEU A 19 44.04 48.43 -48.97
CA LEU A 19 42.70 47.89 -49.26
C LEU A 19 42.69 46.36 -49.31
N ALA A 20 43.72 45.74 -49.91
CA ALA A 20 43.85 44.29 -49.95
C ALA A 20 44.10 43.70 -48.56
N VAL A 21 44.95 44.35 -47.74
CA VAL A 21 45.17 43.96 -46.34
C VAL A 21 43.88 44.14 -45.53
N ALA A 22 43.16 45.26 -45.69
CA ALA A 22 41.89 45.50 -45.00
C ALA A 22 40.80 44.49 -45.41
N ALA A 23 40.72 44.11 -46.69
CA ALA A 23 39.80 43.08 -47.15
C ALA A 23 40.18 41.69 -46.63
N ALA A 24 41.48 41.36 -46.60
CA ALA A 24 41.97 40.09 -46.07
C ALA A 24 41.77 39.98 -44.55
N THR A 25 41.97 41.07 -43.79
CA THR A 25 41.67 41.09 -42.36
C THR A 25 40.17 41.02 -42.10
N LEU A 26 39.34 41.73 -42.87
CA LEU A 26 37.87 41.64 -42.74
C LEU A 26 37.39 40.21 -43.01
N LEU A 27 37.83 39.58 -44.10
CA LEU A 27 37.50 38.19 -44.42
C LEU A 27 38.02 37.22 -43.35
N GLY A 28 39.24 37.44 -42.84
CA GLY A 28 39.79 36.64 -41.74
C GLY A 28 38.97 36.72 -40.45
N VAL A 29 38.54 37.93 -40.06
CA VAL A 29 37.65 38.15 -38.91
C VAL A 29 36.27 37.54 -39.16
N THR A 30 35.74 37.65 -40.37
CA THR A 30 34.41 37.09 -40.70
C THR A 30 34.44 35.56 -40.65
N VAL A 31 35.48 34.92 -41.21
CA VAL A 31 35.65 33.45 -41.16
C VAL A 31 35.88 32.97 -39.72
N ALA A 32 36.66 33.71 -38.92
CA ALA A 32 36.82 33.41 -37.50
C ALA A 32 35.49 33.50 -36.75
N ALA A 33 34.73 34.59 -36.95
CA ALA A 33 33.41 34.77 -36.35
C ALA A 33 32.40 33.69 -36.76
N THR A 34 32.38 33.29 -38.04
CA THR A 34 31.52 32.19 -38.51
C THR A 34 31.92 30.85 -37.92
N ARG A 35 33.23 30.58 -37.77
CA ARG A 35 33.73 29.37 -37.12
C ARG A 35 33.38 29.34 -35.63
N ASP A 36 33.50 30.48 -34.95
CA ASP A 36 33.14 30.62 -33.54
C ASP A 36 31.63 30.44 -33.32
N ALA A 37 30.80 31.00 -34.22
CA ALA A 37 29.34 30.79 -34.21
C ALA A 37 28.95 29.33 -34.49
N ALA A 38 29.62 28.66 -35.44
CA ALA A 38 29.40 27.24 -35.70
C ALA A 38 29.83 26.36 -34.52
N ASN A 39 30.95 26.68 -33.87
CA ASN A 39 31.41 25.98 -32.68
C ASN A 39 30.42 26.14 -31.51
N SER A 40 29.88 27.35 -31.27
CA SER A 40 28.91 27.56 -30.19
C SER A 40 27.56 26.88 -30.46
N SER A 41 27.13 26.81 -31.72
CA SER A 41 25.92 26.09 -32.12
C SER A 41 26.09 24.58 -31.95
N ASN A 42 27.22 24.01 -32.40
CA ASN A 42 27.54 22.60 -32.21
C ASN A 42 27.66 22.23 -30.72
N ASP A 43 28.26 23.10 -29.92
CA ASP A 43 28.36 22.95 -28.46
C ASP A 43 26.97 22.97 -27.77
N THR A 44 26.06 23.83 -28.25
CA THR A 44 24.67 23.87 -27.75
C THR A 44 23.90 22.60 -28.11
N VAL A 45 24.05 22.08 -29.34
CA VAL A 45 23.42 20.81 -29.75
C VAL A 45 23.98 19.63 -28.96
N ALA A 46 25.31 19.59 -28.75
CA ALA A 46 25.96 18.56 -27.97
C ALA A 46 25.50 18.58 -26.51
N ARG A 47 25.42 19.76 -25.87
CA ARG A 47 24.90 19.90 -24.51
C ARG A 47 23.43 19.51 -24.39
N ASN A 48 22.60 19.84 -25.38
CA ASN A 48 21.19 19.43 -25.40
C ASN A 48 21.06 17.90 -25.52
N ALA A 49 21.81 17.28 -26.43
CA ALA A 49 21.83 15.82 -26.57
C ALA A 49 22.36 15.13 -25.29
N ALA A 50 23.40 15.69 -24.67
CA ALA A 50 23.93 15.19 -23.40
C ALA A 50 22.93 15.32 -22.24
N ALA A 51 22.26 16.48 -22.11
CA ALA A 51 21.20 16.68 -21.13
C ALA A 51 20.04 15.69 -21.34
N ARG A 52 19.61 15.45 -22.59
CA ARG A 52 18.58 14.45 -22.89
C ARG A 52 18.99 13.03 -22.51
N ALA A 53 20.20 12.62 -22.92
CA ALA A 53 20.70 11.28 -22.62
C ALA A 53 20.87 11.09 -21.11
N ALA A 54 21.32 12.12 -20.40
CA ALA A 54 21.46 12.06 -18.96
C ALA A 54 20.10 12.03 -18.23
N ALA A 55 19.10 12.79 -18.68
CA ALA A 55 17.74 12.69 -18.13
C ALA A 55 17.17 11.27 -18.31
N ALA A 56 17.34 10.67 -19.50
CA ALA A 56 16.93 9.30 -19.75
C ALA A 56 17.68 8.29 -18.85
N GLY A 57 19.00 8.40 -18.71
CA GLY A 57 19.78 7.55 -17.81
C GLY A 57 19.46 7.78 -16.32
N GLY A 58 18.94 8.96 -15.96
CA GLY A 58 18.39 9.23 -14.65
C GLY A 58 17.18 8.37 -14.31
N LEU A 59 16.37 7.98 -15.30
CA LEU A 59 15.23 7.06 -15.09
C LEU A 59 15.71 5.68 -14.69
N ASP A 60 16.79 5.18 -15.31
CA ASP A 60 17.39 3.88 -14.96
C ASP A 60 17.96 3.89 -13.53
N LEU A 61 18.54 5.02 -13.11
CA LEU A 61 19.01 5.21 -11.74
C LEU A 61 17.85 5.19 -10.74
N VAL A 62 16.74 5.85 -11.09
CA VAL A 62 15.52 5.85 -10.26
C VAL A 62 14.92 4.45 -10.17
N GLU A 63 14.84 3.70 -11.27
CA GLU A 63 14.37 2.29 -11.26
C GLU A 63 15.14 1.49 -10.22
N ARG A 64 16.48 1.58 -10.26
CA ARG A 64 17.32 0.85 -9.32
C ARG A 64 17.18 1.31 -7.88
N LEU A 65 17.00 2.62 -7.67
CA LEU A 65 16.77 3.19 -6.34
C LEU A 65 15.43 2.68 -5.78
N VAL A 66 14.36 2.71 -6.57
CA VAL A 66 13.01 2.23 -6.18
C VAL A 66 13.00 0.73 -5.89
N GLU A 67 13.81 -0.07 -6.57
CA GLU A 67 13.94 -1.51 -6.28
C GLU A 67 14.68 -1.82 -4.97
N ASP A 68 15.65 -0.99 -4.59
CA ASP A 68 16.57 -1.24 -3.47
C ASP A 68 16.15 -0.54 -2.17
N THR A 69 15.29 0.48 -2.27
CA THR A 69 14.77 1.22 -1.10
C THR A 69 13.29 0.97 -0.87
N ALA A 70 12.92 0.62 0.37
CA ALA A 70 11.55 0.61 0.87
C ALA A 70 11.03 2.05 1.03
N LEU A 71 11.00 2.81 -0.06
CA LEU A 71 10.81 4.27 -0.14
C LEU A 71 9.46 4.81 0.34
N PHE A 72 8.58 3.98 0.90
CA PHE A 72 7.14 4.27 0.92
C PHE A 72 6.52 3.99 2.29
N VAL A 73 6.87 4.81 3.28
CA VAL A 73 6.08 4.94 4.51
C VAL A 73 6.07 6.41 4.94
N GLY A 74 4.89 7.02 4.95
CA GLY A 74 4.62 8.14 5.88
C GLY A 74 4.53 9.56 5.34
N ASN A 75 4.36 9.81 4.04
CA ASN A 75 3.92 11.15 3.63
C ASN A 75 2.42 11.32 3.92
N ASP A 76 2.07 12.26 4.81
CA ASP A 76 0.70 12.73 4.98
C ASP A 76 0.17 13.24 3.62
N PRO A 77 -1.09 12.97 3.24
CA PRO A 77 -1.69 13.59 2.07
C PRO A 77 -1.74 15.10 2.29
N GLY A 78 -0.92 15.82 1.50
CA GLY A 78 -0.69 17.25 1.64
C GLY A 78 0.77 17.63 1.86
N ALA A 79 1.67 16.66 2.10
CA ALA A 79 3.12 16.90 2.09
C ALA A 79 3.62 17.22 0.67
N GLU A 80 4.71 17.98 0.54
CA GLU A 80 5.35 18.22 -0.77
C GLU A 80 6.03 16.93 -1.27
N PRO A 81 5.98 16.60 -2.57
CA PRO A 81 6.68 15.45 -3.13
C PRO A 81 8.19 15.52 -2.81
N ILE A 82 8.70 14.56 -2.06
CA ILE A 82 10.12 14.50 -1.72
C ILE A 82 10.89 14.04 -2.97
N PRO A 83 11.85 14.84 -3.48
CA PRO A 83 12.69 14.43 -4.60
C PRO A 83 13.55 13.22 -4.19
N LEU A 84 13.57 12.16 -5.02
CA LEU A 84 14.44 10.99 -4.85
C LEU A 84 15.92 11.40 -4.78
N PHE A 85 16.29 12.44 -5.53
CA PHE A 85 17.54 13.17 -5.34
C PHE A 85 17.41 14.60 -5.90
N GLU A 86 17.86 15.59 -5.15
CA GLU A 86 17.69 17.00 -5.52
C GLU A 86 18.69 17.50 -6.56
N THR A 87 19.98 17.16 -6.43
CA THR A 87 21.03 17.66 -7.34
C THR A 87 22.27 16.77 -7.25
N VAL A 88 22.47 15.92 -8.25
CA VAL A 88 23.59 15.00 -8.39
C VAL A 88 24.49 15.47 -9.53
N ASN A 89 25.78 15.66 -9.27
CA ASN A 89 26.73 16.00 -10.32
C ASN A 89 27.48 14.77 -10.83
N ILE A 90 27.17 14.36 -12.06
CA ILE A 90 27.88 13.28 -12.76
C ILE A 90 28.58 13.89 -13.97
N GLY A 91 29.91 14.01 -13.91
CA GLY A 91 30.70 14.46 -15.06
C GLY A 91 30.32 15.85 -15.61
N GLY A 92 29.78 16.75 -14.79
CA GLY A 92 29.33 18.09 -15.20
C GLY A 92 27.87 18.18 -15.63
N VAL A 93 27.11 17.09 -15.53
CA VAL A 93 25.65 17.06 -15.67
C VAL A 93 25.03 17.15 -14.27
N MET A 94 24.10 18.07 -14.09
CA MET A 94 23.30 18.19 -12.87
C MET A 94 21.98 17.44 -13.03
N LEU A 95 21.84 16.34 -12.30
CA LEU A 95 20.68 15.46 -12.35
C LEU A 95 19.80 15.64 -11.10
N ARG A 96 18.49 15.68 -11.31
CA ARG A 96 17.45 15.67 -10.28
C ARG A 96 16.41 14.63 -10.64
N ALA A 97 15.82 13.97 -9.65
CA ALA A 97 14.64 13.15 -9.87
C ALA A 97 13.63 13.28 -8.73
N GLU A 98 12.37 13.15 -9.09
CA GLU A 98 11.24 13.12 -8.18
C GLU A 98 10.24 12.05 -8.63
N ILE A 99 9.45 11.57 -7.68
CA ILE A 99 8.31 10.68 -7.93
C ILE A 99 7.05 11.30 -7.36
N ARG A 100 5.95 11.13 -8.10
CA ARG A 100 4.62 11.62 -7.73
C ARG A 100 3.62 10.51 -7.87
N ASP A 101 2.69 10.40 -6.96
CA ASP A 101 1.55 9.51 -7.10
C ASP A 101 0.80 9.82 -8.40
N LEU A 102 0.52 8.78 -9.20
CA LEU A 102 -0.08 8.95 -10.53
C LEU A 102 -1.53 9.45 -10.45
N GLU A 103 -2.26 9.09 -9.40
CA GLU A 103 -3.68 9.37 -9.23
C GLU A 103 -3.91 10.75 -8.61
N THR A 104 -3.12 11.12 -7.60
CA THR A 104 -3.27 12.40 -6.88
C THR A 104 -2.35 13.51 -7.39
N ASP A 105 -1.32 13.18 -8.19
CA ASP A 105 -0.21 14.06 -8.59
C ASP A 105 0.58 14.63 -7.38
N GLY A 106 0.35 14.07 -6.18
CA GLY A 106 0.96 14.43 -4.91
C GLY A 106 2.14 13.52 -4.52
N PRO A 107 2.63 13.61 -3.27
CA PRO A 107 3.67 12.73 -2.77
C PRO A 107 3.20 11.27 -2.82
N VAL A 108 4.14 10.36 -3.04
CA VAL A 108 3.87 8.92 -2.94
C VAL A 108 3.60 8.56 -1.48
N THR A 109 2.53 7.80 -1.24
CA THR A 109 2.07 7.32 0.07
C THR A 109 2.01 5.80 0.10
N ALA A 110 1.65 5.20 1.25
CA ALA A 110 1.39 3.76 1.35
C ALA A 110 0.17 3.30 0.52
N ALA A 111 -0.68 4.23 0.05
CA ALA A 111 -1.80 3.92 -0.82
C ALA A 111 -1.44 3.96 -2.32
N THR A 112 -0.26 4.48 -2.67
CA THR A 112 0.15 4.67 -4.06
C THR A 112 0.37 3.33 -4.77
N ARG A 113 -0.38 3.09 -5.83
CA ARG A 113 -0.25 1.90 -6.69
C ARG A 113 0.59 2.13 -7.94
N ALA A 114 0.63 3.38 -8.39
CA ALA A 114 1.41 3.78 -9.56
C ALA A 114 1.92 5.20 -9.36
N PHE A 115 3.09 5.49 -9.89
CA PHE A 115 3.73 6.79 -9.75
C PHE A 115 4.34 7.26 -11.07
N VAL A 116 4.45 8.57 -11.23
CA VAL A 116 5.19 9.21 -12.30
C VAL A 116 6.57 9.56 -11.78
N THR A 117 7.61 9.07 -12.43
CA THR A 117 8.97 9.54 -12.24
C THR A 117 9.22 10.71 -13.18
N VAL A 118 9.78 11.79 -12.65
CA VAL A 118 10.29 12.92 -13.44
C VAL A 118 11.77 13.07 -13.14
N THR A 119 12.59 13.00 -14.17
CA THR A 119 14.04 13.22 -14.09
C THR A 119 14.37 14.49 -14.87
N GLU A 120 15.20 15.34 -14.30
CA GLU A 120 15.69 16.57 -14.92
C GLU A 120 17.21 16.55 -14.97
N ALA A 121 17.77 16.85 -16.14
CA ALA A 121 19.21 16.93 -16.34
C ALA A 121 19.57 18.31 -16.89
N THR A 122 20.51 18.98 -16.24
CA THR A 122 21.01 20.30 -16.62
C THR A 122 22.49 20.22 -17.01
N VAL A 123 22.81 20.67 -18.22
CA VAL A 123 24.19 20.78 -18.74
C VAL A 123 24.46 22.23 -19.11
N GLY A 124 25.20 22.95 -18.26
CA GLY A 124 25.37 24.39 -18.37
C GLY A 124 24.05 25.13 -18.13
N ASN A 125 23.48 25.75 -19.18
CA ASN A 125 22.22 26.49 -19.10
C ASN A 125 21.04 25.76 -19.79
N ILE A 126 21.24 24.50 -20.20
CA ILE A 126 20.21 23.70 -20.88
C ILE A 126 19.72 22.64 -19.91
N THR A 127 18.43 22.68 -19.60
CA THR A 127 17.73 21.65 -18.83
C THR A 127 16.85 20.83 -19.77
N GLN A 128 16.82 19.51 -19.57
CA GLN A 128 15.94 18.57 -20.25
C GLN A 128 15.28 17.69 -19.20
N SER A 129 14.03 17.30 -19.41
CA SER A 129 13.32 16.38 -18.54
C SER A 129 12.95 15.10 -19.27
N ALA A 130 12.94 13.98 -18.54
CA ALA A 130 12.40 12.71 -18.99
C ALA A 130 11.40 12.19 -17.95
N ARG A 131 10.31 11.57 -18.42
CA ARG A 131 9.23 11.08 -17.57
C ARG A 131 8.98 9.60 -17.84
N ALA A 132 8.74 8.84 -16.79
CA ALA A 132 8.28 7.46 -16.86
C ALA A 132 7.10 7.25 -15.91
N VAL A 133 6.20 6.34 -16.25
CA VAL A 133 5.12 5.91 -15.36
C VAL A 133 5.40 4.46 -14.99
N SER A 134 5.38 4.18 -13.70
CA SER A 134 5.70 2.87 -13.15
C SER A 134 4.61 2.43 -12.18
N GLN A 135 4.37 1.13 -12.12
CA GLN A 135 3.58 0.56 -11.03
C GLN A 135 4.48 0.35 -9.82
N LEU A 136 3.90 0.54 -8.64
CA LEU A 136 4.56 0.21 -7.39
C LEU A 136 4.06 -1.16 -6.91
N THR A 137 4.93 -2.16 -6.94
CA THR A 137 4.64 -3.46 -6.34
C THR A 137 5.10 -3.44 -4.89
N GLN A 138 4.30 -2.88 -3.99
CA GLN A 138 4.63 -2.90 -2.57
C GLN A 138 4.61 -4.35 -2.07
N ALA A 139 5.69 -4.78 -1.41
CA ALA A 139 5.73 -6.07 -0.75
C ALA A 139 4.70 -6.04 0.39
N ASP A 140 3.58 -6.75 0.22
CA ASP A 140 2.60 -6.85 1.30
C ASP A 140 3.27 -7.56 2.50
N ILE A 141 3.06 -7.02 3.71
CA ILE A 141 3.46 -7.67 4.97
C ILE A 141 2.74 -9.03 5.13
N VAL A 142 1.62 -9.23 4.40
CA VAL A 142 0.83 -10.46 4.32
C VAL A 142 0.57 -10.78 2.86
N ALA A 143 0.92 -11.98 2.38
CA ALA A 143 0.61 -12.39 1.01
C ALA A 143 -0.88 -12.20 0.70
N ARG A 144 -1.23 -11.53 -0.40
CA ARG A 144 -2.62 -11.27 -0.81
C ARG A 144 -3.00 -11.98 -2.11
N ALA A 145 -4.29 -12.28 -2.25
CA ALA A 145 -4.88 -12.86 -3.47
C ALA A 145 -6.12 -12.07 -3.88
N ASP A 146 -6.10 -11.53 -5.10
CA ASP A 146 -7.27 -10.94 -5.74
C ASP A 146 -8.12 -12.06 -6.36
N LEU A 147 -9.32 -12.25 -5.80
CA LEU A 147 -10.19 -13.37 -6.13
C LEU A 147 -11.44 -12.95 -6.93
N ASP A 148 -11.55 -11.67 -7.27
CA ASP A 148 -12.79 -11.07 -7.75
C ASP A 148 -12.80 -10.75 -9.25
N LEU A 149 -11.69 -11.07 -9.94
CA LEU A 149 -11.51 -10.89 -11.38
C LEU A 149 -11.46 -9.40 -11.82
N SER A 150 -11.10 -8.48 -10.93
CA SER A 150 -10.92 -7.04 -11.21
C SER A 150 -9.92 -6.74 -12.33
N GLU A 151 -8.95 -7.63 -12.52
CA GLU A 151 -7.91 -7.56 -13.55
C GLU A 151 -8.45 -7.76 -14.99
N PHE A 152 -9.69 -8.24 -15.13
CA PHE A 152 -10.33 -8.43 -16.42
C PHE A 152 -11.27 -7.27 -16.74
N ALA A 153 -11.12 -6.69 -17.93
CA ALA A 153 -12.06 -5.68 -18.43
C ALA A 153 -13.44 -6.28 -18.70
N VAL A 154 -13.45 -7.42 -19.38
CA VAL A 154 -14.66 -8.20 -19.66
C VAL A 154 -14.35 -9.66 -19.45
N PHE A 155 -15.16 -10.33 -18.63
CA PHE A 155 -15.01 -11.74 -18.32
C PHE A 155 -16.32 -12.51 -18.45
N ALA A 156 -16.28 -13.68 -19.09
CA ALA A 156 -17.43 -14.56 -19.22
C ALA A 156 -17.22 -15.94 -18.57
N THR A 157 -18.18 -16.34 -17.74
CA THR A 157 -18.03 -17.46 -16.81
C THR A 157 -18.67 -18.76 -17.29
N ARG A 158 -19.59 -18.72 -18.26
CA ARG A 158 -20.45 -19.88 -18.56
C ARG A 158 -19.81 -20.86 -19.56
N PRO A 159 -19.72 -22.18 -19.26
CA PRO A 159 -19.25 -23.23 -20.17
C PRO A 159 -20.26 -23.68 -21.23
N LEU A 160 -21.00 -22.75 -21.85
CA LEU A 160 -21.83 -23.14 -23.00
C LEU A 160 -20.98 -23.26 -24.27
N GLN A 161 -21.42 -24.11 -25.20
CA GLN A 161 -20.92 -24.12 -26.58
C GLN A 161 -21.37 -22.83 -27.28
N GLY A 162 -20.42 -22.03 -27.77
CA GLY A 162 -20.69 -20.81 -28.55
C GLY A 162 -19.99 -19.56 -27.99
N THR A 163 -20.09 -18.46 -28.73
CA THR A 163 -19.52 -17.16 -28.36
C THR A 163 -20.09 -16.64 -27.04
N ARG A 164 -19.22 -16.24 -26.11
CA ARG A 164 -19.57 -15.85 -24.74
C ARG A 164 -19.47 -14.35 -24.50
N ILE A 165 -18.57 -13.70 -25.23
CA ILE A 165 -18.39 -12.25 -25.24
C ILE A 165 -18.59 -11.76 -26.68
N ARG A 166 -19.54 -10.84 -26.87
CA ARG A 166 -19.90 -10.29 -28.18
C ARG A 166 -19.87 -8.78 -28.10
N ALA A 167 -19.02 -8.13 -28.89
CA ALA A 167 -19.08 -6.70 -29.14
C ALA A 167 -19.55 -6.49 -30.57
N LEU A 168 -20.80 -6.03 -30.72
CA LEU A 168 -21.48 -5.92 -32.00
C LEU A 168 -21.97 -4.50 -32.25
N THR A 169 -22.16 -4.17 -33.52
CA THR A 169 -22.86 -2.97 -33.94
C THR A 169 -24.35 -3.12 -33.58
N GLY A 170 -24.87 -2.23 -32.74
CA GLY A 170 -26.28 -2.15 -32.37
C GLY A 170 -26.89 -0.86 -32.92
N ASP A 171 -28.01 -0.96 -33.64
CA ASP A 171 -28.69 0.20 -34.24
C ASP A 171 -27.79 1.14 -35.06
N GLY A 172 -26.77 0.57 -35.72
CA GLY A 172 -25.79 1.31 -36.53
C GLY A 172 -24.68 1.98 -35.72
N VAL A 173 -24.69 1.85 -34.39
CA VAL A 173 -23.64 2.33 -33.49
C VAL A 173 -22.67 1.18 -33.19
N PRO A 174 -21.35 1.37 -33.36
CA PRO A 174 -20.37 0.34 -33.03
C PRO A 174 -20.17 0.18 -31.53
N SER A 175 -19.86 -1.03 -31.06
CA SER A 175 -19.44 -1.25 -29.67
C SER A 175 -17.96 -0.95 -29.47
N THR A 176 -17.58 -0.57 -28.26
CA THR A 176 -16.17 -0.26 -27.91
C THR A 176 -15.74 -0.97 -26.63
N ILE A 177 -14.58 -1.62 -26.64
CA ILE A 177 -13.87 -2.08 -25.45
C ILE A 177 -12.50 -1.40 -25.44
N ALA A 178 -12.22 -0.56 -24.45
CA ALA A 178 -10.96 0.17 -24.38
C ALA A 178 -10.58 0.46 -22.92
N ALA A 179 -9.35 0.91 -22.68
CA ALA A 179 -9.03 1.55 -21.41
C ALA A 179 -9.78 2.89 -21.31
N TRP A 180 -10.15 3.28 -20.09
CA TRP A 180 -10.78 4.56 -19.83
C TRP A 180 -9.76 5.69 -20.05
N GLN A 181 -10.00 6.53 -21.05
CA GLN A 181 -8.94 7.36 -21.64
C GLN A 181 -8.41 8.43 -20.67
N THR A 182 -9.27 8.93 -19.78
CA THR A 182 -8.93 9.96 -18.79
C THR A 182 -8.48 9.37 -17.46
N ALA A 183 -8.52 8.04 -17.28
CA ALA A 183 -8.02 7.37 -16.08
C ALA A 183 -6.51 7.59 -15.92
N PRO A 184 -6.00 7.94 -14.73
CA PRO A 184 -4.57 8.14 -14.51
C PRO A 184 -3.72 6.93 -14.93
N GLY A 185 -4.19 5.73 -14.56
CA GLY A 185 -3.53 4.45 -14.87
C GLY A 185 -3.44 4.09 -16.35
N THR A 186 -4.20 4.75 -17.24
CA THR A 186 -4.13 4.47 -18.69
C THR A 186 -2.77 4.80 -19.28
N ARG A 187 -2.01 5.70 -18.63
CA ARG A 187 -0.63 6.04 -19.03
C ARG A 187 0.34 4.86 -18.90
N LEU A 188 0.04 3.87 -18.05
CA LEU A 188 0.83 2.63 -17.95
C LEU A 188 0.83 1.83 -19.26
N SER A 189 -0.17 2.06 -20.13
CA SER A 189 -0.29 1.43 -21.44
C SER A 189 -0.28 -0.10 -21.38
N GLU A 190 -0.76 -0.66 -20.27
CA GLU A 190 -0.91 -2.09 -20.10
C GLU A 190 -2.08 -2.62 -20.91
N PRO A 191 -1.96 -3.84 -21.47
CA PRO A 191 -3.06 -4.43 -22.18
C PRO A 191 -4.18 -4.76 -21.20
N LEU A 192 -5.40 -4.28 -21.49
CA LEU A 192 -6.59 -4.80 -20.82
C LEU A 192 -6.84 -6.25 -21.24
N VAL A 193 -7.38 -7.06 -20.34
CA VAL A 193 -7.60 -8.49 -20.62
C VAL A 193 -9.08 -8.79 -20.78
N ILE A 194 -9.40 -9.46 -21.89
CA ILE A 194 -10.74 -10.01 -22.17
C ILE A 194 -10.65 -11.53 -21.99
N GLY A 195 -11.48 -12.10 -21.12
CA GLY A 195 -11.32 -13.49 -20.69
C GLY A 195 -12.58 -14.33 -20.66
N THR A 196 -12.40 -15.64 -20.77
CA THR A 196 -13.45 -16.63 -20.46
C THR A 196 -12.91 -17.65 -19.48
N HIS A 197 -13.77 -18.25 -18.65
CA HIS A 197 -13.29 -19.17 -17.60
C HIS A 197 -12.47 -20.37 -18.13
N ASP A 198 -12.84 -20.91 -19.30
CA ASP A 198 -12.13 -22.00 -20.01
C ASP A 198 -10.90 -21.51 -20.81
N ARG A 199 -10.60 -20.20 -20.76
CA ARG A 199 -9.49 -19.55 -21.47
C ARG A 199 -9.51 -19.83 -22.97
N ARG A 200 -10.68 -19.67 -23.60
CA ARG A 200 -10.86 -19.86 -25.04
C ARG A 200 -10.98 -18.52 -25.74
N SER A 201 -9.92 -18.12 -26.42
CA SER A 201 -9.89 -16.88 -27.20
C SER A 201 -10.95 -16.84 -28.31
N GLY A 202 -11.28 -17.99 -28.91
CA GLY A 202 -12.32 -18.11 -29.93
C GLY A 202 -13.76 -17.85 -29.45
N ASP A 203 -14.00 -17.76 -28.14
CA ASP A 203 -15.32 -17.44 -27.57
C ASP A 203 -15.54 -15.92 -27.43
N VAL A 204 -14.58 -15.11 -27.88
CA VAL A 204 -14.66 -13.65 -27.93
C VAL A 204 -14.82 -13.20 -29.38
N VAL A 205 -15.89 -12.45 -29.67
CA VAL A 205 -16.16 -11.89 -30.99
C VAL A 205 -16.34 -10.39 -30.89
N VAL A 206 -15.51 -9.67 -31.65
CA VAL A 206 -15.68 -8.24 -31.94
C VAL A 206 -16.05 -8.16 -33.42
N ASP A 207 -17.23 -7.61 -33.74
CA ASP A 207 -17.64 -7.46 -35.14
C ASP A 207 -16.79 -6.42 -35.87
N ALA A 208 -16.87 -6.41 -37.21
CA ALA A 208 -16.02 -5.53 -38.01
C ALA A 208 -16.31 -4.03 -37.84
N GLY A 209 -17.48 -3.65 -37.29
CA GLY A 209 -17.83 -2.27 -36.99
C GLY A 209 -17.36 -1.81 -35.61
N SER A 210 -17.24 -2.75 -34.66
CA SER A 210 -16.86 -2.53 -33.28
C SER A 210 -15.34 -2.55 -33.10
N THR A 211 -14.87 -2.03 -31.98
CA THR A 211 -13.45 -1.88 -31.71
C THR A 211 -13.08 -2.39 -30.32
N ALA A 212 -12.00 -3.16 -30.23
CA ALA A 212 -11.31 -3.44 -28.98
C ALA A 212 -9.88 -2.88 -29.05
N LEU A 213 -9.56 -1.88 -28.21
CA LEU A 213 -8.28 -1.16 -28.24
C LEU A 213 -7.36 -1.61 -27.10
N GLY A 214 -6.07 -1.76 -27.40
CA GLY A 214 -5.05 -2.03 -26.38
C GLY A 214 -5.35 -3.27 -25.52
N HIS A 215 -5.79 -4.37 -26.15
CA HIS A 215 -6.29 -5.54 -25.45
C HIS A 215 -5.48 -6.80 -25.75
N THR A 216 -5.59 -7.76 -24.83
CA THR A 216 -5.25 -9.17 -25.06
C THR A 216 -6.46 -10.03 -24.75
N VAL A 217 -6.52 -11.21 -25.37
CA VAL A 217 -7.53 -12.21 -25.10
C VAL A 217 -6.91 -13.38 -24.35
N LEU A 218 -7.59 -13.82 -23.31
CA LEU A 218 -7.17 -14.94 -22.49
C LEU A 218 -7.19 -16.25 -23.29
N ASP A 219 -6.09 -16.99 -23.26
CA ASP A 219 -5.93 -18.27 -23.95
C ASP A 219 -5.30 -19.33 -23.04
N ALA A 220 -5.61 -20.60 -23.28
CA ALA A 220 -5.06 -21.69 -22.49
C ALA A 220 -3.58 -21.91 -22.84
N GLY A 221 -2.71 -21.89 -21.84
CA GLY A 221 -1.28 -22.17 -22.03
C GLY A 221 -0.45 -21.86 -20.81
N ALA A 222 0.81 -22.29 -20.81
CA ALA A 222 1.74 -21.93 -19.74
C ALA A 222 1.98 -20.42 -19.72
N PHE A 223 2.29 -19.88 -18.55
CA PHE A 223 2.81 -18.53 -18.43
C PHE A 223 4.09 -18.39 -19.25
N ALA A 224 4.32 -17.17 -19.76
CA ALA A 224 5.59 -16.83 -20.38
C ALA A 224 6.74 -17.03 -19.38
N ASP A 225 7.78 -17.74 -19.82
CA ASP A 225 8.97 -18.08 -19.03
C ASP A 225 10.06 -17.01 -19.12
N SER A 226 9.92 -16.05 -20.05
CA SER A 226 10.77 -14.88 -20.17
C SER A 226 9.97 -13.63 -20.51
N ASN A 227 10.60 -12.47 -20.31
CA ASN A 227 10.01 -11.19 -20.73
C ASN A 227 9.79 -11.15 -22.24
N GLU A 228 10.73 -11.64 -23.04
CA GLU A 228 10.58 -11.70 -24.51
C GLU A 228 9.40 -12.57 -24.95
N ALA A 229 9.16 -13.68 -24.26
CA ALA A 229 7.99 -14.52 -24.50
C ALA A 229 6.69 -13.78 -24.15
N ARG A 230 6.67 -13.09 -23.00
CA ARG A 230 5.53 -12.24 -22.59
C ARG A 230 5.26 -11.12 -23.59
N ASP A 231 6.31 -10.49 -24.11
CA ASP A 231 6.22 -9.40 -25.09
C ASP A 231 5.66 -9.92 -26.42
N THR A 232 6.07 -11.12 -26.82
CA THR A 232 5.55 -11.81 -28.00
C THR A 232 4.06 -12.13 -27.82
N ASP A 233 3.66 -12.58 -26.64
CA ASP A 233 2.27 -12.88 -26.30
C ASP A 233 1.39 -11.62 -26.40
N ILE A 234 1.81 -10.53 -25.75
CA ILE A 234 1.14 -9.23 -25.81
C ILE A 234 1.07 -8.73 -27.26
N ALA A 235 2.15 -8.83 -28.03
CA ALA A 235 2.18 -8.43 -29.43
C ALA A 235 1.25 -9.28 -30.32
N SER A 236 1.03 -10.54 -29.94
CA SER A 236 0.08 -11.43 -30.59
C SER A 236 -1.37 -11.23 -30.13
N GLY A 237 -1.61 -10.34 -29.15
CA GLY A 237 -2.93 -10.07 -28.59
C GLY A 237 -3.43 -11.19 -27.67
N VAL A 238 -2.53 -11.96 -27.07
CA VAL A 238 -2.86 -13.12 -26.23
C VAL A 238 -2.26 -12.96 -24.83
N THR A 239 -3.00 -13.40 -23.83
CA THR A 239 -2.48 -13.61 -22.46
C THR A 239 -2.76 -15.05 -22.05
N ARG A 240 -1.72 -15.78 -21.63
CA ARG A 240 -1.82 -17.21 -21.32
C ARG A 240 -1.91 -17.48 -19.82
N VAL A 241 -2.84 -18.34 -19.43
CA VAL A 241 -3.00 -18.83 -18.06
C VAL A 241 -3.09 -20.36 -18.08
N PRO A 242 -2.40 -21.10 -17.19
CA PRO A 242 -2.25 -22.56 -17.30
C PRO A 242 -3.46 -23.37 -16.86
N VAL A 243 -4.39 -22.76 -16.12
CA VAL A 243 -5.53 -23.41 -15.45
C VAL A 243 -6.84 -22.64 -15.64
N ASP A 244 -7.97 -23.35 -15.63
CA ASP A 244 -9.27 -22.68 -15.71
C ASP A 244 -9.49 -21.81 -14.47
N ILE A 245 -10.11 -20.65 -14.70
CA ILE A 245 -10.28 -19.64 -13.66
C ILE A 245 -11.48 -20.03 -12.80
N HIS A 246 -11.24 -20.17 -11.49
CA HIS A 246 -12.31 -20.36 -10.52
C HIS A 246 -13.08 -19.05 -10.35
N VAL A 247 -14.39 -19.13 -10.55
CA VAL A 247 -15.29 -17.98 -10.43
C VAL A 247 -16.13 -18.16 -9.18
N ILE A 248 -16.03 -17.22 -8.25
CA ILE A 248 -16.72 -17.30 -6.96
C ILE A 248 -18.19 -16.86 -7.13
N PRO A 249 -19.17 -17.69 -6.78
CA PRO A 249 -20.57 -17.29 -6.82
C PRO A 249 -20.90 -16.18 -5.80
N VAL A 250 -21.83 -15.30 -6.16
CA VAL A 250 -22.40 -14.31 -5.22
C VAL A 250 -23.45 -14.98 -4.32
N ALA A 251 -23.31 -14.85 -3.00
CA ALA A 251 -24.33 -15.25 -2.03
C ALA A 251 -25.05 -14.04 -1.44
N MET A 252 -26.37 -14.11 -1.34
CA MET A 252 -27.17 -13.08 -0.66
C MET A 252 -27.02 -13.21 0.86
N PRO A 253 -27.01 -12.10 1.61
CA PRO A 253 -27.06 -12.14 3.06
C PRO A 253 -28.36 -12.79 3.56
N PRO A 254 -28.42 -13.32 4.79
CA PRO A 254 -29.65 -13.88 5.35
C PRO A 254 -30.79 -12.86 5.35
N THR A 255 -32.02 -13.29 5.02
CA THR A 255 -33.20 -12.41 5.08
C THR A 255 -33.47 -12.00 6.55
N PRO A 256 -33.66 -10.71 6.84
CA PRO A 256 -34.05 -10.25 8.17
C PRO A 256 -35.33 -10.93 8.64
N GLN A 257 -35.32 -11.54 9.83
CA GLN A 257 -36.50 -12.24 10.36
C GLN A 257 -37.64 -11.29 10.74
N GLN A 258 -37.31 -10.05 11.08
CA GLN A 258 -38.26 -9.00 11.44
C GLN A 258 -37.83 -7.69 10.77
N PRO A 259 -38.52 -7.26 9.69
CA PRO A 259 -38.25 -5.97 9.04
C PRO A 259 -38.47 -4.79 9.99
N THR A 260 -37.66 -3.74 9.86
CA THR A 260 -37.77 -2.51 10.67
C THR A 260 -38.81 -1.52 10.17
N ALA A 261 -39.23 -1.66 8.90
CA ALA A 261 -40.26 -0.87 8.26
C ALA A 261 -41.35 -1.76 7.68
N SER A 262 -42.60 -1.32 7.79
CA SER A 262 -43.77 -2.02 7.25
C SER A 262 -44.26 -1.43 5.92
N THR A 263 -43.80 -0.21 5.58
CA THR A 263 -44.12 0.49 4.33
C THR A 263 -42.87 1.08 3.68
N ALA A 264 -42.94 1.41 2.39
CA ALA A 264 -41.88 2.08 1.66
C ALA A 264 -41.57 3.47 2.21
N GLU A 265 -42.60 4.23 2.62
CA GLU A 265 -42.43 5.57 3.20
C GLU A 265 -41.71 5.52 4.55
N GLU A 266 -42.08 4.58 5.43
CA GLU A 266 -41.35 4.34 6.68
C GLU A 266 -39.89 3.96 6.43
N PHE A 267 -39.64 3.10 5.44
CA PHE A 267 -38.29 2.70 5.05
C PHE A 267 -37.46 3.89 4.56
N LEU A 268 -37.99 4.70 3.64
CA LEU A 268 -37.29 5.87 3.09
C LEU A 268 -36.99 6.94 4.16
N ASN A 269 -37.90 7.09 5.14
CA ASN A 269 -37.67 7.95 6.30
C ASN A 269 -36.52 7.44 7.18
N GLN A 270 -36.38 6.11 7.33
CA GLN A 270 -35.25 5.50 8.06
C GLN A 270 -33.94 5.65 7.27
N VAL A 271 -33.96 5.49 5.95
CA VAL A 271 -32.79 5.69 5.07
C VAL A 271 -32.21 7.10 5.22
N SER A 272 -33.08 8.12 5.31
CA SER A 272 -32.66 9.52 5.43
C SER A 272 -32.45 10.01 6.86
N GLY A 273 -32.50 9.12 7.86
CA GLY A 273 -32.35 9.46 9.28
C GLY A 273 -31.23 8.70 10.00
N ASP A 274 -31.05 9.00 11.29
CA ASP A 274 -30.04 8.40 12.20
C ASP A 274 -30.39 6.98 12.68
N ILE A 275 -31.19 6.23 11.92
CA ILE A 275 -31.68 4.91 12.34
C ILE A 275 -31.01 3.82 11.53
N GLY A 276 -30.10 3.08 12.16
CA GLY A 276 -29.87 1.65 11.95
C GLY A 276 -29.53 1.17 10.53
N ASN A 277 -29.54 -0.15 10.41
CA ASN A 277 -29.58 -0.89 9.14
C ASN A 277 -31.05 -1.21 8.80
N PRO A 278 -31.80 -0.31 8.12
CA PRO A 278 -33.22 -0.49 7.89
C PRO A 278 -33.49 -1.68 6.96
N SER A 279 -34.62 -2.33 7.21
CA SER A 279 -35.11 -3.42 6.38
C SER A 279 -36.62 -3.35 6.19
N THR A 280 -37.09 -3.78 5.03
CA THR A 280 -38.52 -3.84 4.69
C THR A 280 -38.87 -5.20 4.09
N ALA A 281 -40.14 -5.60 4.15
CA ALA A 281 -40.66 -6.76 3.42
C ALA A 281 -41.40 -6.40 2.12
N VAL A 282 -41.51 -5.10 1.80
CA VAL A 282 -42.28 -4.61 0.64
C VAL A 282 -41.37 -3.99 -0.43
N ASP A 283 -41.96 -3.76 -1.60
CA ASP A 283 -41.31 -2.98 -2.67
C ASP A 283 -41.08 -1.54 -2.23
N VAL A 284 -39.98 -0.94 -2.70
CA VAL A 284 -39.62 0.45 -2.48
C VAL A 284 -39.57 1.14 -3.84
N SER A 285 -40.49 2.06 -4.07
CA SER A 285 -40.54 2.88 -5.27
C SER A 285 -40.30 4.34 -4.90
N MET A 286 -39.41 5.00 -5.65
CA MET A 286 -39.23 6.45 -5.62
C MET A 286 -39.61 7.06 -6.95
N GLY A 287 -40.45 8.09 -6.90
CA GLY A 287 -41.00 8.79 -8.06
C GLY A 287 -40.16 9.99 -8.52
N ALA A 288 -40.63 10.62 -9.60
CA ALA A 288 -39.88 11.69 -10.26
C ALA A 288 -39.65 12.89 -9.33
N GLY A 289 -38.39 13.27 -9.17
CA GLY A 289 -37.97 14.40 -8.33
C GLY A 289 -37.76 14.05 -6.85
N GLU A 290 -38.08 12.84 -6.41
CA GLU A 290 -37.79 12.38 -5.05
C GLU A 290 -36.29 12.18 -4.83
N LYS A 291 -35.83 12.48 -3.62
CA LYS A 291 -34.42 12.45 -3.24
C LYS A 291 -34.24 11.76 -1.91
N ALA A 292 -33.25 10.88 -1.82
CA ALA A 292 -32.81 10.27 -0.58
C ALA A 292 -31.31 10.50 -0.39
N VAL A 293 -30.88 10.67 0.86
CA VAL A 293 -29.47 10.82 1.24
C VAL A 293 -29.16 9.77 2.29
N ILE A 294 -28.04 9.07 2.12
CA ILE A 294 -27.55 8.03 3.02
C ILE A 294 -26.26 8.56 3.64
N ASP A 295 -26.34 9.14 4.84
CA ASP A 295 -25.23 9.90 5.45
C ASP A 295 -24.87 9.51 6.88
N THR A 296 -25.54 8.49 7.44
CA THR A 296 -25.32 8.02 8.82
C THR A 296 -24.73 6.60 8.82
N LEU A 297 -23.73 6.37 9.67
CA LEU A 297 -23.10 5.06 9.88
C LEU A 297 -23.22 4.68 11.37
N ASP A 298 -23.90 3.57 11.69
CA ASP A 298 -24.24 3.23 13.08
C ASP A 298 -23.09 2.64 13.93
N ALA A 299 -21.89 2.46 13.39
CA ALA A 299 -20.75 1.94 14.14
C ALA A 299 -19.41 2.35 13.50
N GLY A 300 -18.33 2.26 14.30
CA GLY A 300 -16.98 2.80 14.01
C GLY A 300 -16.32 2.32 12.72
N ALA A 301 -15.10 2.83 12.48
CA ALA A 301 -14.31 2.65 11.27
C ALA A 301 -14.38 1.21 10.71
N GLY A 302 -14.72 1.08 9.42
CA GLY A 302 -14.85 -0.22 8.75
C GLY A 302 -16.26 -0.83 8.73
N SER A 303 -17.26 -0.15 9.31
CA SER A 303 -18.66 -0.59 9.26
C SER A 303 -19.33 -0.18 7.95
N TRP A 304 -20.30 -0.98 7.48
CA TRP A 304 -21.17 -0.65 6.33
C TRP A 304 -22.59 -0.39 6.81
N ARG A 305 -23.23 0.63 6.25
CA ARG A 305 -24.67 0.81 6.37
C ARG A 305 -25.38 -0.18 5.45
N GLN A 306 -26.20 -1.06 6.00
CA GLN A 306 -26.95 -2.05 5.22
C GLN A 306 -28.42 -1.65 5.09
N LEU A 307 -28.89 -1.54 3.85
CA LEU A 307 -30.29 -1.32 3.49
C LEU A 307 -30.86 -2.61 2.89
N ASP A 308 -31.82 -3.28 3.55
CA ASP A 308 -32.39 -4.55 3.05
C ASP A 308 -33.83 -4.36 2.55
N ILE A 309 -34.00 -4.44 1.23
CA ILE A 309 -35.28 -4.27 0.55
C ILE A 309 -35.83 -5.65 0.23
N GLY A 310 -36.84 -6.08 1.00
CA GLY A 310 -37.51 -7.37 0.85
C GLY A 310 -38.25 -7.55 -0.47
N GLY A 311 -38.59 -6.45 -1.15
CA GLY A 311 -39.21 -6.42 -2.48
C GLY A 311 -38.29 -5.88 -3.57
N SER A 312 -38.89 -5.26 -4.58
CA SER A 312 -38.20 -4.57 -5.68
C SER A 312 -37.76 -3.17 -5.26
N LEU A 313 -36.67 -2.67 -5.85
CA LEU A 313 -36.25 -1.27 -5.76
C LEU A 313 -36.48 -0.60 -7.11
N GLU A 314 -37.42 0.34 -7.16
CA GLU A 314 -37.79 1.08 -8.36
C GLU A 314 -37.44 2.57 -8.18
N LEU A 315 -36.51 3.08 -8.98
CA LEU A 315 -36.17 4.51 -9.03
C LEU A 315 -36.63 5.08 -10.37
N LEU A 316 -37.67 5.89 -10.35
CA LEU A 316 -38.33 6.43 -11.55
C LEU A 316 -38.20 7.94 -11.56
N GLY A 317 -37.15 8.49 -12.17
CA GLY A 317 -36.87 9.92 -12.12
C GLY A 317 -36.35 10.42 -10.76
N ALA A 318 -35.87 9.50 -9.91
CA ALA A 318 -35.43 9.76 -8.54
C ALA A 318 -33.90 9.83 -8.41
N SER A 319 -33.41 10.38 -7.30
CA SER A 319 -31.97 10.41 -7.00
C SER A 319 -31.65 9.94 -5.59
N ILE A 320 -30.72 9.01 -5.45
CA ILE A 320 -30.12 8.61 -4.18
C ILE A 320 -28.70 9.14 -4.10
N ARG A 321 -28.32 9.68 -2.94
CA ARG A 321 -26.96 10.13 -2.66
C ARG A 321 -26.36 9.33 -1.50
N VAL A 322 -25.18 8.77 -1.71
CA VAL A 322 -24.48 7.90 -0.74
C VAL A 322 -23.27 8.66 -0.20
N ARG A 323 -23.18 8.87 1.11
CA ARG A 323 -22.07 9.57 1.78
C ARG A 323 -21.27 8.72 2.76
N VAL A 324 -21.72 7.50 3.02
CA VAL A 324 -21.06 6.53 3.89
C VAL A 324 -21.00 5.18 3.16
N PRO A 325 -20.05 4.28 3.51
CA PRO A 325 -20.02 2.93 2.96
C PRO A 325 -21.38 2.23 3.10
N THR A 326 -22.00 1.87 1.98
CA THR A 326 -23.42 1.44 1.93
C THR A 326 -23.61 0.17 1.10
N LEU A 327 -24.26 -0.83 1.71
CA LEU A 327 -24.71 -2.07 1.09
C LEU A 327 -26.22 -2.00 0.88
N ILE A 328 -26.68 -2.01 -0.37
CA ILE A 328 -28.09 -2.11 -0.73
C ILE A 328 -28.40 -3.54 -1.16
N VAL A 329 -29.24 -4.23 -0.40
CA VAL A 329 -29.71 -5.59 -0.71
C VAL A 329 -31.11 -5.50 -1.30
N VAL A 330 -31.28 -5.95 -2.55
CA VAL A 330 -32.56 -6.00 -3.26
C VAL A 330 -32.96 -7.45 -3.47
N ARG A 331 -34.00 -7.90 -2.77
CA ARG A 331 -34.45 -9.30 -2.76
C ARG A 331 -35.30 -9.67 -3.99
N SER A 332 -35.82 -8.68 -4.71
CA SER A 332 -36.53 -8.84 -5.98
C SER A 332 -35.81 -8.04 -7.09
N ASP A 333 -36.53 -7.32 -7.94
CA ASP A 333 -36.00 -6.62 -9.11
C ASP A 333 -35.38 -5.26 -8.75
N LEU A 334 -34.29 -4.90 -9.41
CA LEU A 334 -33.67 -3.57 -9.39
C LEU A 334 -33.99 -2.85 -10.70
N GLN A 335 -34.76 -1.77 -10.61
CA GLN A 335 -35.16 -0.98 -11.77
C GLN A 335 -34.81 0.50 -11.58
N LEU A 336 -34.04 1.04 -12.51
CA LEU A 336 -33.73 2.46 -12.61
C LEU A 336 -34.18 2.99 -13.97
N GLU A 337 -35.02 4.02 -13.97
CA GLU A 337 -35.47 4.72 -15.17
C GLU A 337 -35.32 6.22 -14.97
N ASN A 338 -34.49 6.87 -15.79
CA ASN A 338 -34.18 8.30 -15.66
C ASN A 338 -33.73 8.69 -14.22
N ALA A 339 -33.04 7.79 -13.54
CA ALA A 339 -32.68 7.90 -12.13
C ALA A 339 -31.17 8.01 -11.92
N SER A 340 -30.76 8.35 -10.70
CA SER A 340 -29.34 8.41 -10.34
C SER A 340 -29.07 7.86 -8.94
N ILE A 341 -27.96 7.13 -8.80
CA ILE A 341 -27.35 6.82 -7.51
C ILE A 341 -25.92 7.37 -7.56
N GLU A 342 -25.67 8.41 -6.77
CA GLU A 342 -24.37 9.11 -6.74
C GLU A 342 -23.66 8.89 -5.42
N VAL A 343 -22.38 8.50 -5.48
CA VAL A 343 -21.54 8.19 -4.32
C VAL A 343 -20.55 9.33 -4.08
N ASP A 344 -20.62 9.97 -2.93
CA ASP A 344 -19.71 11.05 -2.54
C ASP A 344 -18.28 10.51 -2.34
N GLU A 345 -17.30 11.41 -2.43
CA GLU A 345 -15.88 11.11 -2.21
C GLU A 345 -15.67 10.50 -0.81
N GLY A 346 -14.83 9.47 -0.72
CA GLY A 346 -14.61 8.69 0.51
C GLY A 346 -15.71 7.68 0.86
N ALA A 347 -16.86 7.70 0.19
CA ALA A 347 -17.91 6.69 0.37
C ALA A 347 -17.73 5.50 -0.60
N SER A 348 -18.46 4.41 -0.35
CA SER A 348 -18.49 3.24 -1.23
C SER A 348 -19.88 2.66 -1.31
N LEU A 349 -20.22 2.01 -2.42
CA LEU A 349 -21.54 1.44 -2.69
C LEU A 349 -21.43 0.03 -3.23
N ILE A 350 -22.15 -0.88 -2.57
CA ILE A 350 -22.41 -2.22 -3.10
C ILE A 350 -23.91 -2.38 -3.25
N ILE A 351 -24.35 -2.80 -4.43
CA ILE A 351 -25.73 -3.21 -4.68
C ILE A 351 -25.75 -4.72 -4.92
N MET A 352 -26.47 -5.47 -4.08
CA MET A 352 -26.72 -6.90 -4.27
C MET A 352 -28.15 -7.12 -4.71
N ALA A 353 -28.35 -7.55 -5.97
CA ALA A 353 -29.67 -7.83 -6.52
C ALA A 353 -29.90 -9.33 -6.71
N GLN A 354 -31.10 -9.80 -6.34
CA GLN A 354 -31.52 -11.19 -6.52
C GLN A 354 -32.42 -11.40 -7.74
N GLY A 355 -33.31 -10.45 -8.05
CA GLY A 355 -34.19 -10.46 -9.22
C GLY A 355 -33.56 -9.77 -10.43
N SER A 356 -34.35 -9.42 -11.43
CA SER A 356 -33.92 -8.77 -12.68
C SER A 356 -33.24 -7.43 -12.42
N ILE A 357 -32.29 -7.04 -13.28
CA ILE A 357 -31.64 -5.73 -13.21
C ILE A 357 -31.92 -5.01 -14.52
N ALA A 358 -32.56 -3.84 -14.44
CA ALA A 358 -32.85 -2.98 -15.57
C ALA A 358 -32.44 -1.55 -15.25
N VAL A 359 -31.51 -1.00 -16.03
CA VAL A 359 -31.00 0.37 -15.88
C VAL A 359 -31.16 1.08 -17.22
N ALA A 360 -32.08 2.04 -17.28
CA ALA A 360 -32.42 2.79 -18.50
C ALA A 360 -32.29 4.30 -18.26
N GLN A 361 -31.59 5.00 -19.16
CA GLN A 361 -31.32 6.44 -19.08
C GLN A 361 -30.84 6.91 -17.69
N SER A 362 -30.06 6.08 -17.00
CA SER A 362 -29.77 6.24 -15.59
C SER A 362 -28.27 6.27 -15.29
N TYR A 363 -27.93 6.73 -14.09
CA TYR A 363 -26.56 6.84 -13.61
C TYR A 363 -26.34 6.07 -12.32
N ILE A 364 -25.26 5.28 -12.23
CA ILE A 364 -24.79 4.72 -10.96
C ILE A 364 -23.28 4.94 -10.91
N GLY A 365 -22.77 5.61 -9.88
CA GLY A 365 -21.32 5.79 -9.72
C GLY A 365 -20.92 6.92 -8.80
N ALA A 366 -19.62 7.24 -8.80
CA ALA A 366 -19.07 8.38 -8.08
C ALA A 366 -19.80 9.69 -8.41
N ARG A 367 -19.81 10.64 -7.48
CA ARG A 367 -20.51 11.91 -7.65
C ARG A 367 -19.97 12.64 -8.88
N ARG A 368 -20.87 13.03 -9.78
CA ARG A 368 -20.48 13.72 -11.01
C ARG A 368 -20.04 15.15 -10.70
N PRO A 369 -18.93 15.62 -11.31
CA PRO A 369 -18.59 17.03 -11.38
C PRO A 369 -19.77 17.87 -11.88
N PRO A 370 -19.93 19.11 -11.39
CA PRO A 370 -20.96 20.02 -11.87
C PRO A 370 -20.89 20.18 -13.40
N GLY A 371 -22.00 19.88 -14.09
CA GLY A 371 -22.10 20.01 -15.55
C GLY A 371 -21.72 18.76 -16.35
N GLU A 372 -21.25 17.68 -15.71
CA GLU A 372 -21.02 16.42 -16.39
C GLU A 372 -22.33 15.64 -16.60
N GLY A 373 -22.64 15.33 -17.87
CA GLY A 373 -23.79 14.51 -18.26
C GLY A 373 -23.52 13.00 -18.19
N LEU A 374 -24.39 12.22 -18.82
CA LEU A 374 -24.15 10.79 -19.06
C LEU A 374 -23.20 10.64 -20.25
N GLN A 375 -21.89 10.65 -19.99
CA GLN A 375 -20.88 10.47 -21.03
C GLN A 375 -20.63 8.99 -21.32
N THR A 376 -20.68 8.59 -22.58
CA THR A 376 -20.58 7.18 -23.01
C THR A 376 -19.46 6.94 -24.03
N ASP A 377 -18.58 7.93 -24.19
CA ASP A 377 -17.52 7.99 -25.21
C ASP A 377 -16.11 7.70 -24.68
N GLY A 378 -15.95 7.49 -23.37
CA GLY A 378 -14.67 7.18 -22.74
C GLY A 378 -13.93 8.40 -22.20
N HIS A 379 -14.53 9.60 -22.25
CA HIS A 379 -13.93 10.85 -21.78
C HIS A 379 -14.48 11.35 -20.44
N ALA A 380 -15.31 10.56 -19.77
CA ALA A 380 -15.89 10.91 -18.47
C ALA A 380 -14.80 11.30 -17.46
N ALA A 381 -15.08 12.29 -16.61
CA ALA A 381 -14.19 12.64 -15.51
C ALA A 381 -14.66 11.89 -14.25
N TYR A 382 -13.72 11.37 -13.45
CA TYR A 382 -14.04 10.84 -12.11
C TYR A 382 -13.38 11.70 -11.03
N PRO A 383 -13.99 11.77 -9.84
CA PRO A 383 -13.29 12.11 -8.61
C PRO A 383 -12.22 11.05 -8.26
N VAL A 384 -11.34 11.36 -7.31
CA VAL A 384 -10.30 10.46 -6.78
C VAL A 384 -10.92 9.12 -6.30
N GLY A 385 -10.30 7.98 -6.59
CA GLY A 385 -10.74 6.63 -6.18
C GLY A 385 -11.32 5.73 -7.29
N GLY A 386 -11.52 6.26 -8.50
CA GLY A 386 -11.88 5.49 -9.71
C GLY A 386 -13.16 4.64 -9.62
N ALA A 387 -13.23 3.57 -10.42
CA ALA A 387 -14.35 2.62 -10.47
C ALA A 387 -14.37 1.61 -9.29
N GLY A 388 -13.35 1.63 -8.42
CA GLY A 388 -13.20 0.69 -7.30
C GLY A 388 -14.19 0.89 -6.16
N SER A 389 -14.84 2.05 -6.06
CA SER A 389 -15.76 2.41 -4.97
C SER A 389 -17.20 1.90 -5.16
N VAL A 390 -17.55 1.41 -6.35
CA VAL A 390 -18.92 1.02 -6.70
C VAL A 390 -18.96 -0.37 -7.33
N ALA A 391 -19.77 -1.26 -6.76
CA ALA A 391 -19.99 -2.60 -7.29
C ALA A 391 -21.47 -2.99 -7.34
N ILE A 392 -21.89 -3.62 -8.44
CA ILE A 392 -23.20 -4.26 -8.57
C ILE A 392 -22.99 -5.76 -8.67
N LEU A 393 -23.46 -6.46 -7.65
CA LEU A 393 -23.44 -7.90 -7.54
C LEU A 393 -24.81 -8.47 -7.84
N ALA A 394 -24.85 -9.60 -8.51
CA ALA A 394 -26.11 -10.31 -8.72
C ALA A 394 -25.99 -11.78 -8.37
N SER A 395 -26.93 -12.24 -7.54
CA SER A 395 -27.12 -13.65 -7.28
C SER A 395 -28.11 -14.26 -8.28
N GLN A 396 -28.02 -15.58 -8.44
CA GLN A 396 -28.89 -16.40 -9.28
C GLN A 396 -28.80 -16.14 -10.81
N PRO A 397 -29.21 -17.12 -11.63
CA PRO A 397 -29.31 -16.92 -13.07
C PRO A 397 -30.39 -15.91 -13.46
N GLY A 398 -30.11 -15.10 -14.47
CA GLY A 398 -31.02 -14.06 -14.95
C GLY A 398 -30.38 -13.22 -16.04
N ALA A 399 -31.05 -12.13 -16.42
CA ALA A 399 -30.51 -11.11 -17.31
C ALA A 399 -30.31 -9.79 -16.55
N ALA A 400 -29.32 -9.01 -16.98
CA ALA A 400 -29.11 -7.62 -16.57
C ALA A 400 -29.02 -6.76 -17.84
N GLY A 401 -29.91 -5.77 -17.95
CA GLY A 401 -29.98 -4.85 -19.08
C GLY A 401 -29.53 -3.45 -18.67
N ILE A 402 -28.58 -2.89 -19.41
CA ILE A 402 -28.11 -1.51 -19.28
C ILE A 402 -28.32 -0.82 -20.62
N THR A 403 -29.31 0.06 -20.69
CA THR A 403 -29.90 0.55 -21.95
C THR A 403 -30.13 2.07 -21.92
N ASP A 404 -30.61 2.62 -23.03
CA ASP A 404 -30.99 4.03 -23.20
C ASP A 404 -29.91 5.05 -22.77
N GLY A 405 -28.66 4.84 -23.15
CA GLY A 405 -27.55 5.74 -22.82
C GLY A 405 -27.19 5.77 -21.32
N SER A 406 -27.49 4.70 -20.59
CA SER A 406 -27.14 4.59 -19.17
C SER A 406 -25.63 4.55 -18.96
N VAL A 407 -25.18 5.11 -17.84
CA VAL A 407 -23.76 5.12 -17.46
C VAL A 407 -23.61 4.50 -16.09
N ILE A 408 -22.83 3.42 -16.02
CA ILE A 408 -22.39 2.83 -14.77
C ILE A 408 -20.89 3.08 -14.64
N LYS A 409 -20.53 3.76 -13.56
CA LYS A 409 -19.17 4.07 -13.17
C LYS A 409 -18.83 3.20 -11.97
N GLY A 410 -18.31 1.99 -12.23
CA GLY A 410 -18.15 0.93 -11.24
C GLY A 410 -18.01 -0.45 -11.86
N ARG A 411 -18.04 -1.47 -11.01
CA ARG A 411 -17.83 -2.88 -11.36
C ARG A 411 -19.15 -3.65 -11.42
N LEU A 412 -19.32 -4.47 -12.45
CA LEU A 412 -20.43 -5.43 -12.56
C LEU A 412 -19.90 -6.84 -12.32
N TYR A 413 -20.32 -7.49 -11.22
CA TYR A 413 -19.94 -8.86 -10.93
C TYR A 413 -21.17 -9.77 -10.79
N MET A 414 -21.53 -10.40 -11.90
CA MET A 414 -22.77 -11.17 -12.04
C MET A 414 -22.49 -12.51 -12.72
N PRO A 415 -21.67 -13.38 -12.12
CA PRO A 415 -21.14 -14.58 -12.77
C PRO A 415 -22.22 -15.59 -13.19
N SER A 416 -23.44 -15.49 -12.67
CA SER A 416 -24.56 -16.34 -13.07
C SER A 416 -25.47 -15.72 -14.14
N ARG A 417 -25.24 -14.48 -14.59
CA ARG A 417 -26.19 -13.70 -15.40
C ARG A 417 -25.69 -13.31 -16.78
N SER A 418 -26.60 -13.27 -17.74
CA SER A 418 -26.34 -12.65 -19.04
C SER A 418 -26.45 -11.14 -18.92
N ILE A 419 -25.37 -10.42 -19.22
CA ILE A 419 -25.31 -8.96 -19.19
C ILE A 419 -25.42 -8.45 -20.64
N ILE A 420 -26.37 -7.55 -20.87
CA ILE A 420 -26.61 -6.91 -22.16
C ILE A 420 -26.46 -5.40 -21.97
N LEU A 421 -25.53 -4.81 -22.70
CA LEU A 421 -25.38 -3.35 -22.81
C LEU A 421 -25.81 -2.95 -24.22
N SER A 422 -26.67 -1.96 -24.34
CA SER A 422 -27.16 -1.48 -25.64
C SER A 422 -27.41 0.02 -25.65
N GLU A 423 -27.78 0.53 -26.83
CA GLU A 423 -28.31 1.89 -27.00
C GLU A 423 -27.35 2.96 -26.46
N ILE A 424 -26.08 2.87 -26.86
CA ILE A 424 -25.04 3.84 -26.51
C ILE A 424 -24.78 3.92 -24.99
N SER A 425 -25.11 2.87 -24.22
CA SER A 425 -24.78 2.80 -22.80
C SER A 425 -23.29 2.52 -22.58
N ALA A 426 -22.77 2.90 -21.41
CA ALA A 426 -21.36 2.67 -21.08
C ALA A 426 -21.15 2.17 -19.64
N VAL A 427 -20.19 1.26 -19.48
CA VAL A 427 -19.61 0.90 -18.17
C VAL A 427 -18.17 1.40 -18.12
N TYR A 428 -17.84 2.18 -17.09
CA TYR A 428 -16.47 2.57 -16.76
C TYR A 428 -16.03 1.73 -15.55
N GLY A 429 -15.23 0.69 -15.78
CA GLY A 429 -14.86 -0.31 -14.78
C GLY A 429 -14.70 -1.71 -15.39
N SER A 430 -15.08 -2.76 -14.65
CA SER A 430 -15.00 -4.16 -15.10
C SER A 430 -16.37 -4.83 -15.19
N VAL A 431 -16.50 -5.77 -16.13
CA VAL A 431 -17.75 -6.50 -16.38
C VAL A 431 -17.53 -8.02 -16.34
N VAL A 432 -18.12 -8.68 -15.35
CA VAL A 432 -18.11 -10.14 -15.19
C VAL A 432 -19.53 -10.68 -15.29
N GLY A 433 -19.80 -11.52 -16.30
CA GLY A 433 -21.12 -12.10 -16.55
C GLY A 433 -21.06 -13.58 -16.91
N ALA A 434 -22.18 -14.29 -16.87
CA ALA A 434 -22.32 -15.59 -17.53
C ALA A 434 -22.07 -15.48 -19.04
N THR A 435 -22.63 -14.43 -19.66
CA THR A 435 -22.34 -13.97 -21.01
C THR A 435 -22.33 -12.45 -20.99
N VAL A 436 -21.55 -11.82 -21.88
CA VAL A 436 -21.51 -10.36 -22.02
C VAL A 436 -21.75 -9.99 -23.48
N GLU A 437 -22.77 -9.20 -23.73
CA GLU A 437 -23.13 -8.73 -25.07
C GLU A 437 -23.23 -7.20 -25.09
N LEU A 438 -22.43 -6.58 -25.98
CA LEU A 438 -22.46 -5.15 -26.27
C LEU A 438 -23.11 -4.96 -27.64
N LEU A 439 -24.17 -4.17 -27.69
CA LEU A 439 -24.94 -3.85 -28.89
C LEU A 439 -24.94 -2.33 -29.10
N GLY A 440 -23.88 -1.82 -29.73
CA GLY A 440 -23.64 -0.38 -29.84
C GLY A 440 -23.43 0.28 -28.48
N ALA A 441 -22.67 -0.38 -27.61
CA ALA A 441 -22.39 0.04 -26.24
C ALA A 441 -20.91 -0.12 -25.90
N SER A 442 -20.48 0.50 -24.80
CA SER A 442 -19.06 0.64 -24.48
C SER A 442 -18.69 0.08 -23.10
N VAL A 443 -17.52 -0.54 -23.02
CA VAL A 443 -16.83 -0.84 -21.76
C VAL A 443 -15.48 -0.13 -21.77
N PHE A 444 -15.29 0.77 -20.82
CA PHE A 444 -14.05 1.49 -20.59
C PHE A 444 -13.41 0.98 -19.30
N TYR A 445 -12.39 0.12 -19.45
CA TYR A 445 -11.70 -0.47 -18.32
C TYR A 445 -10.93 0.58 -17.52
N ASP A 446 -11.13 0.59 -16.20
CA ASP A 446 -10.33 1.41 -15.29
C ASP A 446 -9.09 0.64 -14.83
N PRO A 447 -7.87 1.04 -15.22
CA PRO A 447 -6.65 0.35 -14.83
C PRO A 447 -6.39 0.35 -13.32
N ALA A 448 -7.00 1.28 -12.55
CA ALA A 448 -6.88 1.29 -11.08
C ALA A 448 -7.46 0.02 -10.42
N LEU A 449 -8.31 -0.72 -11.15
CA LEU A 449 -8.86 -1.99 -10.71
C LEU A 449 -7.84 -3.13 -10.73
N ARG A 450 -6.75 -3.01 -11.51
CA ARG A 450 -5.74 -4.06 -11.61
C ARG A 450 -4.81 -4.02 -10.40
N SER A 451 -4.84 -5.08 -9.59
CA SER A 451 -4.01 -5.23 -8.39
C SER A 451 -2.68 -5.97 -8.64
N ASP A 452 -2.56 -6.65 -9.79
CA ASP A 452 -1.52 -7.65 -10.10
C ASP A 452 -1.40 -8.80 -9.07
N ARG A 453 -2.41 -8.97 -8.21
CA ARG A 453 -2.51 -10.06 -7.21
C ARG A 453 -3.51 -11.15 -7.64
N GLY A 454 -3.93 -11.13 -8.90
CA GLY A 454 -4.93 -12.03 -9.48
C GLY A 454 -4.37 -13.23 -10.25
N TRP A 455 -5.19 -13.76 -11.14
CA TRP A 455 -4.92 -14.94 -11.97
C TRP A 455 -3.85 -14.70 -13.03
N LEU A 456 -3.67 -13.46 -13.48
CA LEU A 456 -2.72 -13.11 -14.54
C LEU A 456 -1.26 -13.09 -14.06
N ASN A 457 -1.03 -13.09 -12.74
CA ASN A 457 0.30 -13.09 -12.15
C ASN A 457 0.64 -14.47 -11.55
N PRO A 458 1.63 -15.21 -12.08
CA PRO A 458 2.05 -16.52 -11.54
C PRO A 458 2.63 -16.46 -10.13
N ARG A 459 2.95 -15.26 -9.63
CA ARG A 459 3.48 -15.03 -8.27
C ARG A 459 2.43 -14.55 -7.28
N SER A 460 1.16 -14.47 -7.69
CA SER A 460 0.09 -14.02 -6.81
C SER A 460 -0.25 -15.05 -5.73
N GLY A 461 -1.01 -14.62 -4.72
CA GLY A 461 -1.50 -15.50 -3.66
C GLY A 461 -2.41 -16.64 -4.13
N ILE A 462 -2.90 -16.61 -5.38
CA ILE A 462 -3.66 -17.72 -6.00
C ILE A 462 -2.77 -18.95 -6.24
N TYR A 463 -1.51 -18.72 -6.59
CA TYR A 463 -0.56 -19.78 -6.94
C TYR A 463 0.27 -20.19 -5.72
N ALA A 464 0.59 -21.48 -5.66
CA ALA A 464 1.59 -22.02 -4.74
C ALA A 464 3.01 -21.81 -5.31
N ALA A 465 4.04 -22.03 -4.50
CA ALA A 465 5.43 -21.83 -4.90
C ALA A 465 5.88 -22.75 -6.06
N ASP A 466 5.16 -23.84 -6.31
CA ASP A 466 5.39 -24.76 -7.44
C ASP A 466 4.67 -24.33 -8.74
N GLY A 467 3.96 -23.20 -8.72
CA GLY A 467 3.19 -22.66 -9.85
C GLY A 467 1.83 -23.31 -10.05
N SER A 468 1.41 -24.24 -9.18
CA SER A 468 0.05 -24.79 -9.20
C SER A 468 -0.94 -23.85 -8.53
N VAL A 469 -2.23 -23.92 -8.89
CA VAL A 469 -3.28 -23.19 -8.18
C VAL A 469 -3.47 -23.83 -6.82
N ARG A 470 -3.53 -22.99 -5.78
CA ARG A 470 -3.87 -23.44 -4.43
C ARG A 470 -5.25 -24.12 -4.43
N PRO A 471 -5.36 -25.37 -3.97
CA PRO A 471 -6.64 -26.08 -3.91
C PRO A 471 -7.72 -25.28 -3.18
N GLU A 472 -7.33 -24.51 -2.16
CA GLU A 472 -8.19 -23.68 -1.33
C GLU A 472 -8.91 -22.60 -2.13
N VAL A 473 -8.31 -22.07 -3.21
CA VAL A 473 -8.97 -21.12 -4.11
C VAL A 473 -10.23 -21.75 -4.72
N GLY A 474 -10.12 -23.01 -5.18
CA GLY A 474 -11.25 -23.76 -5.72
C GLY A 474 -12.29 -24.21 -4.68
N MET A 475 -11.96 -24.14 -3.38
CA MET A 475 -12.89 -24.47 -2.29
C MET A 475 -13.80 -23.31 -1.89
N ILE A 476 -13.51 -22.08 -2.34
CA ILE A 476 -14.33 -20.90 -2.02
C ILE A 476 -15.66 -21.01 -2.78
N SER A 477 -16.69 -21.45 -2.07
CA SER A 477 -17.99 -21.77 -2.67
C SER A 477 -18.92 -20.57 -2.86
N ALA A 478 -18.63 -19.44 -2.20
CA ALA A 478 -19.40 -18.21 -2.30
C ALA A 478 -18.63 -17.01 -1.75
N MET A 479 -18.95 -15.80 -2.23
CA MET A 479 -18.46 -14.53 -1.71
C MET A 479 -19.08 -14.26 -0.32
N THR A 480 -18.45 -14.82 0.72
CA THR A 480 -18.88 -14.67 2.12
C THR A 480 -17.67 -14.59 3.04
N ASP A 481 -17.79 -13.83 4.14
CA ASP A 481 -16.72 -13.68 5.13
C ASP A 481 -16.24 -15.03 5.66
N SER A 482 -17.16 -15.96 5.90
CA SER A 482 -16.82 -17.30 6.37
C SER A 482 -15.95 -18.09 5.39
N ALA A 483 -16.19 -17.98 4.08
CA ALA A 483 -15.43 -18.68 3.06
C ALA A 483 -14.05 -18.05 2.87
N PHE A 484 -13.98 -16.71 2.90
CA PHE A 484 -12.74 -15.97 2.80
C PHE A 484 -11.85 -16.11 4.04
N ALA A 485 -12.44 -16.13 5.24
CA ALA A 485 -11.74 -16.41 6.49
C ALA A 485 -11.17 -17.84 6.49
N SER A 486 -11.94 -18.82 6.01
CA SER A 486 -11.46 -20.21 5.89
C SER A 486 -10.29 -20.32 4.91
N PHE A 487 -10.33 -19.60 3.77
CA PHE A 487 -9.22 -19.51 2.82
C PHE A 487 -7.98 -18.88 3.47
N ALA A 488 -8.14 -17.76 4.18
CA ALA A 488 -7.04 -17.06 4.83
C ALA A 488 -6.40 -17.90 5.95
N GLU A 489 -7.21 -18.56 6.77
CA GLU A 489 -6.73 -19.46 7.84
C GLU A 489 -5.96 -20.66 7.27
N ALA A 490 -6.45 -21.25 6.17
CA ALA A 490 -5.82 -22.41 5.57
C ALA A 490 -4.51 -22.10 4.84
N THR A 491 -4.40 -20.90 4.24
CA THR A 491 -3.29 -20.57 3.34
C THR A 491 -2.30 -19.55 3.91
N GLY A 492 -2.70 -18.78 4.93
CA GLY A 492 -1.98 -17.59 5.37
C GLY A 492 -2.03 -16.43 4.38
N VAL A 493 -2.87 -16.51 3.34
CA VAL A 493 -3.02 -15.49 2.28
C VAL A 493 -4.29 -14.68 2.52
N ALA A 494 -4.17 -13.36 2.64
CA ALA A 494 -5.31 -12.48 2.81
C ALA A 494 -6.06 -12.25 1.47
N PRO A 495 -7.40 -12.28 1.45
CA PRO A 495 -8.16 -11.95 0.25
C PRO A 495 -8.10 -10.44 -0.04
N ASP A 496 -7.89 -10.07 -1.30
CA ASP A 496 -8.00 -8.72 -1.85
C ASP A 496 -9.31 -8.67 -2.66
N LEU A 497 -10.28 -7.87 -2.23
CA LEU A 497 -11.67 -7.98 -2.70
C LEU A 497 -12.29 -6.65 -3.13
N LEU A 498 -13.40 -6.81 -3.87
CA LEU A 498 -14.12 -5.87 -4.74
C LEU A 498 -14.32 -4.45 -4.25
N VAL A 499 -14.42 -4.30 -2.94
CA VAL A 499 -14.28 -3.08 -2.15
C VAL A 499 -13.83 -3.60 -0.78
N ALA A 500 -12.88 -2.95 -0.11
CA ALA A 500 -12.50 -3.33 1.24
C ALA A 500 -13.76 -3.55 2.09
N SER A 501 -13.99 -4.79 2.53
CA SER A 501 -15.19 -5.31 3.24
C SER A 501 -16.51 -5.42 2.44
N MET A 502 -16.62 -6.42 1.55
CA MET A 502 -17.94 -6.97 1.19
C MET A 502 -18.43 -7.90 2.30
N MET A 503 -19.15 -7.33 3.29
CA MET A 503 -20.11 -7.91 4.26
C MET A 503 -19.78 -7.58 5.75
N PRO A 504 -20.80 -7.36 6.62
CA PRO A 504 -20.60 -6.82 7.96
C PRO A 504 -20.07 -7.89 8.93
N ASN A 505 -19.00 -7.55 9.64
CA ASN A 505 -18.24 -8.34 10.63
C ASN A 505 -17.25 -9.36 10.08
N ALA A 506 -16.19 -8.89 9.40
CA ALA A 506 -14.79 -9.11 9.76
C ALA A 506 -13.90 -8.58 8.62
N LEU A 507 -12.70 -8.09 8.96
CA LEU A 507 -11.69 -7.56 8.03
C LEU A 507 -11.87 -6.10 7.58
N ALA A 508 -12.18 -5.22 8.52
CA ALA A 508 -11.80 -3.81 8.42
C ALA A 508 -10.86 -3.44 9.57
N SER A 509 -9.61 -3.87 9.47
CA SER A 509 -8.51 -3.35 10.30
C SER A 509 -7.25 -3.05 9.46
N GLY A 510 -7.43 -2.80 8.16
CA GLY A 510 -6.32 -2.66 7.22
C GLY A 510 -6.43 -1.53 6.21
N ALA A 511 -7.37 -0.60 6.37
CA ALA A 511 -7.48 0.58 5.51
C ALA A 511 -7.57 1.81 6.41
N GLY A 512 -6.52 2.63 6.40
CA GLY A 512 -6.46 3.91 7.11
C GLY A 512 -7.58 4.83 6.63
N GLY A 513 -8.32 5.38 7.60
CA GLY A 513 -9.25 6.48 7.38
C GLY A 513 -8.75 7.69 8.15
N GLU A 514 -8.36 8.71 7.40
CA GLU A 514 -7.92 10.00 7.92
C GLU A 514 -9.11 10.76 8.51
N GLY A 515 -8.91 11.22 9.74
CA GLY A 515 -9.82 12.16 10.39
C GLY A 515 -9.34 13.58 10.17
N SER A 516 -10.06 14.30 9.31
CA SER A 516 -10.15 15.75 9.33
C SER A 516 -10.64 16.25 10.70
N GLU A 517 -10.12 17.39 11.18
CA GLU A 517 -10.97 18.54 11.55
C GLU A 517 -10.16 19.78 11.98
N ASP A 518 -10.49 20.87 11.29
CA ASP A 518 -10.53 22.31 11.58
C ASP A 518 -10.01 22.92 12.91
N GLU A 519 -9.40 24.08 12.64
CA GLU A 519 -9.06 25.26 13.45
C GLU A 519 -9.77 25.50 14.80
N SER A 520 -8.97 25.85 15.82
CA SER A 520 -9.20 27.06 16.62
C SER A 520 -8.02 27.46 17.52
N GLY A 521 -7.62 28.74 17.48
CA GLY A 521 -7.27 29.50 18.69
C GLY A 521 -5.79 29.85 18.96
N ASP A 522 -5.39 31.03 18.49
CA ASP A 522 -4.43 32.03 19.01
C ASP A 522 -3.50 31.71 20.20
N GLY A 523 -2.22 32.07 20.05
CA GLY A 523 -1.30 32.30 21.16
C GLY A 523 0.10 32.77 20.75
N ASP A 524 0.29 34.08 20.58
CA ASP A 524 1.58 34.77 20.39
C ASP A 524 2.62 34.45 21.50
N GLY A 525 3.90 34.33 21.12
CA GLY A 525 5.02 34.23 22.05
C GLY A 525 6.39 34.36 21.37
N ASP A 526 6.88 35.60 21.25
CA ASP A 526 8.19 36.04 20.76
C ASP A 526 9.37 35.60 21.67
N GLY A 527 10.55 35.37 21.06
CA GLY A 527 11.83 35.73 21.68
C GLY A 527 12.98 34.71 21.67
N GLY A 528 14.01 35.00 20.86
CA GLY A 528 15.39 35.03 21.36
C GLY A 528 16.39 34.00 20.81
N GLY A 529 17.28 34.46 19.91
CA GLY A 529 18.46 33.70 19.46
C GLY A 529 19.61 33.65 20.48
N GLY A 530 20.44 32.60 20.35
CA GLY A 530 21.73 32.46 21.03
C GLY A 530 22.47 31.23 20.53
N GLY A 531 23.56 31.43 19.78
CA GLY A 531 24.45 30.34 19.34
C GLY A 531 25.43 29.88 20.43
N GLY A 532 25.81 28.61 20.41
CA GLY A 532 26.95 28.11 21.19
C GLY A 532 27.02 26.60 21.41
N MET A 533 27.90 25.96 20.63
CA MET A 533 28.65 24.72 20.90
C MET A 533 27.90 23.38 20.85
N GLY A 534 28.39 22.51 19.95
CA GLY A 534 27.77 21.25 19.55
C GLY A 534 27.62 20.22 20.66
N ASN A 535 26.40 19.69 20.75
CA ASN A 535 26.11 18.37 21.29
C ASN A 535 26.11 17.35 20.14
N PRO A 536 26.42 16.08 20.42
CA PRO A 536 26.37 15.02 19.41
C PRO A 536 24.97 14.97 18.76
N VAL A 537 24.96 14.93 17.43
CA VAL A 537 23.73 14.80 16.63
C VAL A 537 23.08 13.45 16.96
N PRO A 538 21.81 13.41 17.38
CA PRO A 538 21.11 12.15 17.66
C PRO A 538 20.89 11.37 16.36
N PRO A 539 20.90 10.03 16.39
CA PRO A 539 20.51 9.23 15.22
C PRO A 539 19.08 9.59 14.80
N THR A 540 18.85 9.65 13.49
CA THR A 540 17.56 9.93 12.86
C THR A 540 17.09 8.67 12.16
N GLY A 541 15.88 8.27 12.52
CA GLY A 541 15.26 7.00 12.20
C GLY A 541 14.14 6.75 13.21
N SER A 542 13.19 5.89 12.89
CA SER A 542 12.15 5.50 13.84
C SER A 542 12.28 3.99 14.10
N LEU A 543 12.16 3.59 15.37
CA LEU A 543 11.97 2.19 15.73
C LEU A 543 10.50 2.02 16.08
N SER A 544 9.84 1.02 15.48
CA SER A 544 8.49 0.63 15.85
C SER A 544 8.44 -0.88 16.05
N LEU A 545 7.66 -1.32 17.04
CA LEU A 545 7.33 -2.73 17.22
C LEU A 545 5.84 -2.89 16.93
N SER A 546 5.51 -3.67 15.91
CA SER A 546 4.12 -3.92 15.53
C SER A 546 3.69 -5.29 16.03
N GLY A 547 2.47 -5.37 16.54
CA GLY A 547 2.04 -6.52 17.30
C GLY A 547 0.54 -6.63 17.52
N THR A 548 0.15 -7.65 18.28
CA THR A 548 -1.24 -7.84 18.74
C THR A 548 -1.32 -7.58 20.24
N LEU A 549 -2.22 -6.68 20.62
CA LEU A 549 -2.60 -6.42 22.00
C LEU A 549 -3.94 -7.10 22.29
N ARG A 550 -4.00 -7.82 23.42
CA ARG A 550 -5.16 -8.61 23.83
C ARG A 550 -5.58 -8.27 25.26
N ALA A 551 -6.80 -7.80 25.47
CA ALA A 551 -7.37 -7.65 26.81
C ALA A 551 -7.85 -9.01 27.33
N ILE A 552 -7.52 -9.34 28.57
CA ILE A 552 -7.76 -10.65 29.17
C ILE A 552 -8.75 -10.54 30.33
N ALA A 553 -9.80 -11.37 30.29
CA ALA A 553 -10.76 -11.47 31.39
C ALA A 553 -10.06 -11.98 32.68
N PRO A 554 -10.22 -11.30 33.83
CA PRO A 554 -9.54 -11.67 35.07
C PRO A 554 -10.05 -12.99 35.66
N ALA A 555 -9.21 -13.67 36.43
CA ALA A 555 -9.59 -14.88 37.15
C ALA A 555 -10.85 -14.65 38.02
N GLY A 556 -11.82 -15.57 37.92
CA GLY A 556 -13.09 -15.50 38.66
C GLY A 556 -14.24 -14.80 37.92
N SER A 557 -13.98 -14.16 36.78
CA SER A 557 -15.00 -13.72 35.82
C SER A 557 -15.45 -14.87 34.90
N ALA A 558 -16.56 -14.70 34.18
CA ALA A 558 -16.99 -15.67 33.18
C ALA A 558 -15.92 -15.80 32.07
N ASN A 559 -15.42 -17.01 31.85
CA ASN A 559 -14.28 -17.31 30.97
C ASN A 559 -12.95 -16.64 31.37
N GLY A 560 -12.80 -16.20 32.62
CA GLY A 560 -11.58 -15.55 33.10
C GLY A 560 -10.34 -16.45 33.06
N HIS A 561 -9.19 -15.87 32.70
CA HIS A 561 -7.92 -16.61 32.63
C HIS A 561 -7.33 -16.84 34.03
N PRO A 562 -6.92 -18.08 34.39
CA PRO A 562 -6.49 -18.42 35.75
C PRO A 562 -5.17 -17.77 36.20
N ASP A 563 -4.40 -17.21 35.26
CA ASP A 563 -3.12 -16.53 35.52
C ASP A 563 -3.21 -15.00 35.67
N PHE A 564 -4.37 -14.38 35.35
CA PHE A 564 -4.56 -12.92 35.41
C PHE A 564 -5.45 -12.58 36.60
N ALA A 565 -5.11 -11.55 37.38
CA ALA A 565 -5.77 -11.21 38.64
C ALA A 565 -5.76 -12.34 39.69
N SER A 566 -4.80 -13.26 39.62
CA SER A 566 -4.82 -14.52 40.39
C SER A 566 -4.01 -14.43 41.68
N SER A 567 -4.68 -14.65 42.82
CA SER A 567 -4.01 -14.76 44.13
C SER A 567 -3.12 -16.00 44.27
N GLN A 568 -3.20 -16.95 43.33
CA GLN A 568 -2.39 -18.17 43.31
C GLN A 568 -0.98 -17.91 42.77
N ILE A 569 -0.79 -16.87 41.96
CA ILE A 569 0.51 -16.44 41.45
C ILE A 569 1.22 -15.60 42.51
N GLY A 570 2.56 -15.74 42.62
CA GLY A 570 3.34 -14.96 43.57
C GLY A 570 3.81 -13.63 43.00
N VAL A 571 3.87 -12.61 43.85
CA VAL A 571 4.46 -11.30 43.52
C VAL A 571 5.96 -11.36 43.81
N ALA A 572 6.78 -11.47 42.75
CA ALA A 572 8.24 -11.47 42.79
C ALA A 572 8.81 -11.42 41.35
N HIS A 573 10.06 -10.97 41.21
CA HIS A 573 10.85 -11.14 39.99
C HIS A 573 11.30 -12.60 39.85
N TYR A 574 10.56 -13.42 39.10
CA TYR A 574 10.98 -14.77 38.73
C TYR A 574 12.06 -14.71 37.64
N ILE A 575 12.89 -15.74 37.58
CA ILE A 575 13.86 -15.93 36.50
C ILE A 575 13.63 -17.31 35.92
N GLY A 576 13.72 -17.46 34.60
CA GLY A 576 13.55 -18.74 33.91
C GLY A 576 12.12 -19.24 33.94
N THR A 577 11.13 -18.34 33.88
CA THR A 577 9.74 -18.73 33.61
C THR A 577 9.62 -19.32 32.21
N VAL A 578 10.36 -18.74 31.25
CA VAL A 578 10.41 -19.19 29.86
C VAL A 578 11.77 -19.83 29.53
N GLU A 579 11.79 -20.60 28.44
CA GLU A 579 13.03 -21.12 27.86
C GLU A 579 13.88 -19.99 27.24
N ASN A 580 15.18 -20.27 27.04
CA ASN A 580 16.11 -19.29 26.47
C ASN A 580 15.92 -19.10 24.95
N THR A 581 15.04 -19.87 24.32
CA THR A 581 14.71 -19.78 22.89
C THR A 581 13.20 -19.83 22.71
N LEU A 582 12.70 -19.19 21.65
CA LEU A 582 11.30 -19.29 21.27
C LEU A 582 10.89 -20.74 20.98
N GLY A 583 9.62 -21.05 21.23
CA GLY A 583 8.99 -22.29 20.84
C GLY A 583 8.80 -22.40 19.31
N PRO A 584 8.39 -23.58 18.80
CA PRO A 584 8.12 -23.77 17.37
C PRO A 584 7.00 -22.89 16.80
N ASP A 585 6.13 -22.37 17.67
CA ASP A 585 5.07 -21.42 17.36
C ASP A 585 5.54 -19.95 17.36
N GLY A 586 6.84 -19.71 17.57
CA GLY A 586 7.42 -18.38 17.64
C GLY A 586 7.11 -17.62 18.93
N LYS A 587 6.58 -18.29 19.97
CA LYS A 587 6.18 -17.71 21.25
C LYS A 587 7.08 -18.17 22.41
N PRO A 588 7.05 -17.51 23.59
CA PRO A 588 7.84 -17.96 24.72
C PRO A 588 7.39 -19.35 25.16
N ALA A 589 8.33 -20.30 25.26
CA ALA A 589 8.02 -21.65 25.75
C ALA A 589 8.12 -21.69 27.28
N TYR A 590 7.09 -22.19 27.96
CA TYR A 590 7.09 -22.29 29.42
C TYR A 590 8.13 -23.30 29.92
N ARG A 591 9.03 -22.86 30.80
CA ARG A 591 10.04 -23.68 31.48
C ARG A 591 9.70 -23.93 32.94
N GLY A 592 9.37 -22.85 33.64
CA GLY A 592 9.10 -22.83 35.08
C GLY A 592 10.28 -23.30 35.97
N TRP A 593 11.18 -22.40 36.34
CA TRP A 593 12.38 -22.77 37.11
C TRP A 593 12.13 -22.94 38.62
N THR A 594 12.32 -24.17 39.12
CA THR A 594 12.29 -24.49 40.55
C THR A 594 13.60 -25.10 41.06
N VAL A 595 13.92 -24.84 42.33
CA VAL A 595 15.05 -25.46 43.06
C VAL A 595 14.52 -25.94 44.42
N GLY A 596 14.62 -27.25 44.68
CA GLY A 596 14.14 -27.84 45.93
C GLY A 596 12.62 -27.72 46.13
N GLY A 597 11.84 -27.74 45.03
CA GLY A 597 10.38 -27.60 45.06
C GLY A 597 9.86 -26.18 45.28
N LYS A 598 10.76 -25.18 45.29
CA LYS A 598 10.41 -23.76 45.37
C LYS A 598 10.80 -23.03 44.10
N TRP A 599 10.04 -22.01 43.75
CA TRP A 599 10.28 -21.17 42.59
C TRP A 599 11.47 -20.25 42.80
N ARG A 600 12.29 -20.11 41.76
CA ARG A 600 13.47 -19.26 41.84
C ARG A 600 13.13 -17.83 41.45
N THR A 601 13.48 -16.90 42.32
CA THR A 601 13.27 -15.46 42.12
C THR A 601 14.59 -14.71 42.34
N LEU A 602 14.70 -13.49 41.82
CA LEU A 602 15.82 -12.61 42.07
C LEU A 602 15.52 -11.70 43.27
N LYS A 603 16.52 -11.45 44.12
CA LYS A 603 16.38 -10.51 45.24
C LYS A 603 16.51 -9.09 44.69
N GLN A 604 15.44 -8.30 44.80
CA GLN A 604 15.32 -6.97 44.17
C GLN A 604 16.54 -6.05 44.41
N ASN A 605 17.11 -6.06 45.62
CA ASN A 605 18.28 -5.22 45.95
C ASN A 605 19.65 -5.80 45.53
N PHE A 606 19.66 -7.01 44.96
CA PHE A 606 20.88 -7.73 44.56
C PHE A 606 20.73 -8.32 43.14
N PRO A 607 20.50 -7.47 42.11
CA PRO A 607 20.42 -7.91 40.72
C PRO A 607 21.81 -8.27 40.18
N PHE A 608 21.84 -8.91 39.02
CA PHE A 608 23.08 -9.05 38.24
C PHE A 608 23.49 -7.68 37.71
N ARG A 609 24.80 -7.39 37.71
CA ARG A 609 25.32 -6.12 37.22
C ARG A 609 26.48 -6.31 36.27
N ASN A 610 26.56 -5.49 35.23
CA ASN A 610 27.79 -5.39 34.44
C ASN A 610 28.90 -4.68 35.25
N SER A 611 30.12 -4.65 34.71
CA SER A 611 31.26 -3.95 35.33
C SER A 611 31.05 -2.43 35.48
N ALA A 612 30.14 -1.81 34.72
CA ALA A 612 29.75 -0.41 34.86
C ALA A 612 28.70 -0.19 35.98
N GLY A 613 28.16 -1.27 36.56
CA GLY A 613 27.15 -1.22 37.63
C GLY A 613 25.70 -1.26 37.16
N ASN A 614 25.44 -1.27 35.84
CA ASN A 614 24.09 -1.36 35.26
C ASN A 614 23.46 -2.72 35.55
N HIS A 615 22.15 -2.77 35.78
CA HIS A 615 21.44 -4.02 36.06
C HIS A 615 21.31 -4.78 34.75
N ILE A 616 21.77 -6.02 34.69
CA ILE A 616 21.72 -6.83 33.45
C ILE A 616 20.87 -8.09 33.64
N PRO A 617 20.27 -8.61 32.55
CA PRO A 617 19.67 -9.93 32.55
C PRO A 617 20.69 -11.00 32.94
N PRO A 618 20.32 -12.03 33.75
CA PRO A 618 21.23 -13.13 34.10
C PRO A 618 21.81 -13.86 32.87
N GLN A 619 21.13 -13.83 31.73
CA GLN A 619 21.54 -14.42 30.45
C GLN A 619 22.76 -13.73 29.86
N LEU A 620 22.99 -12.44 30.17
CA LEU A 620 24.12 -11.64 29.67
C LEU A 620 25.31 -11.58 30.63
N PHE A 621 25.21 -12.24 31.79
CA PHE A 621 26.25 -12.25 32.80
C PHE A 621 27.52 -12.95 32.31
N ARG A 622 28.64 -12.26 32.40
CA ARG A 622 29.97 -12.76 32.07
C ARG A 622 30.97 -12.37 33.16
N ALA A 623 31.36 -13.35 33.98
CA ALA A 623 32.31 -13.14 35.07
C ALA A 623 33.69 -12.64 34.59
N ASP A 624 34.08 -13.02 33.37
CA ASP A 624 35.31 -12.60 32.71
C ASP A 624 35.31 -11.10 32.32
N LEU A 625 34.14 -10.48 32.18
CA LEU A 625 34.00 -9.03 31.91
C LEU A 625 33.94 -8.18 33.19
N GLY A 626 34.12 -8.79 34.37
CA GLY A 626 34.06 -8.12 35.67
C GLY A 626 32.64 -7.91 36.21
N ASP A 627 31.66 -8.63 35.66
CA ASP A 627 30.26 -8.54 36.11
C ASP A 627 30.08 -9.07 37.54
N THR A 628 29.08 -8.53 38.25
CA THR A 628 28.70 -8.98 39.60
C THR A 628 27.46 -9.86 39.55
N THR A 629 27.53 -11.04 40.19
CA THR A 629 26.41 -11.98 40.23
C THR A 629 25.26 -11.48 41.11
N GLY A 630 24.03 -11.72 40.69
CA GLY A 630 22.84 -11.46 41.50
C GLY A 630 22.61 -12.52 42.58
N ILE A 631 21.76 -12.21 43.56
CA ILE A 631 21.38 -13.14 44.63
C ILE A 631 19.98 -13.67 44.36
N TYR A 632 19.88 -15.00 44.22
CA TYR A 632 18.61 -15.69 44.11
C TYR A 632 17.94 -15.87 45.48
N GLN A 633 16.61 -15.92 45.46
CA GLN A 633 15.73 -16.26 46.56
C GLN A 633 14.68 -17.29 46.12
N SER A 634 13.95 -17.84 47.08
CA SER A 634 12.92 -18.87 46.84
C SER A 634 11.53 -18.33 47.12
N ASN A 635 10.59 -18.58 46.23
CA ASN A 635 9.16 -18.30 46.41
C ASN A 635 8.35 -19.61 46.47
N ASN A 636 7.31 -19.65 47.29
CA ASN A 636 6.42 -20.81 47.41
C ASN A 636 5.26 -20.77 46.42
N LYS A 637 4.97 -19.60 45.83
CA LYS A 637 3.97 -19.44 44.79
C LYS A 637 4.60 -19.53 43.39
N PRO A 638 3.88 -20.06 42.40
CA PRO A 638 4.37 -20.17 41.03
C PRO A 638 4.32 -18.86 40.25
N SER A 639 5.05 -18.82 39.13
CA SER A 639 5.00 -17.72 38.15
C SER A 639 3.82 -17.82 37.18
N ALA A 640 3.30 -19.02 36.95
CA ALA A 640 2.05 -19.30 36.20
C ALA A 640 1.38 -20.56 36.79
N THR A 641 0.08 -20.72 36.60
CA THR A 641 -0.71 -21.83 37.17
C THR A 641 -0.28 -23.16 36.57
N SER A 642 0.00 -23.20 35.26
CA SER A 642 0.52 -24.38 34.57
C SER A 642 1.14 -24.00 33.22
N ALA A 643 1.88 -24.93 32.60
CA ALA A 643 2.35 -24.77 31.23
C ALA A 643 1.20 -24.60 30.22
N ALA A 644 0.07 -25.28 30.44
CA ALA A 644 -1.08 -25.24 29.55
C ALA A 644 -1.79 -23.88 29.57
N THR A 645 -1.90 -23.26 30.76
CA THR A 645 -2.47 -21.91 30.90
C THR A 645 -1.49 -20.85 30.41
N PHE A 646 -0.18 -21.08 30.55
CA PHE A 646 0.83 -20.18 29.97
C PHE A 646 0.76 -20.14 28.43
N ALA A 647 0.55 -21.29 27.78
CA ALA A 647 0.47 -21.39 26.33
C ALA A 647 -0.68 -20.57 25.71
N THR A 648 -1.68 -20.18 26.50
CA THR A 648 -2.82 -19.37 26.03
C THR A 648 -2.63 -17.87 26.21
N TRP A 649 -1.52 -17.39 26.82
CA TRP A 649 -1.35 -15.96 27.11
C TRP A 649 -1.35 -15.09 25.86
N PHE A 650 -0.65 -15.51 24.81
CA PHE A 650 -0.52 -14.76 23.56
C PHE A 650 -1.35 -15.36 22.42
N ALA A 651 -2.47 -16.01 22.73
CA ALA A 651 -3.35 -16.63 21.75
C ALA A 651 -4.79 -16.17 21.94
N ASP A 652 -5.52 -15.97 20.84
CA ASP A 652 -6.94 -15.67 20.93
C ASP A 652 -7.71 -16.89 21.46
N GLY A 653 -8.61 -16.67 22.41
CA GLY A 653 -9.31 -17.73 23.09
C GLY A 653 -10.43 -17.20 23.98
N PRO A 654 -11.15 -18.08 24.70
CA PRO A 654 -12.36 -17.72 25.44
C PRO A 654 -12.16 -16.63 26.50
N SER A 655 -10.93 -16.45 26.99
CA SER A 655 -10.58 -15.43 27.98
C SER A 655 -10.19 -14.08 27.38
N VAL A 656 -10.09 -13.96 26.06
CA VAL A 656 -9.75 -12.70 25.37
C VAL A 656 -11.04 -11.92 25.13
N THR A 657 -11.11 -10.70 25.68
CA THR A 657 -12.29 -9.82 25.56
C THR A 657 -12.14 -8.75 24.48
N LEU A 658 -10.90 -8.48 24.07
CA LEU A 658 -10.52 -7.58 22.99
C LEU A 658 -9.22 -8.10 22.40
N SER A 659 -9.11 -8.17 21.08
CA SER A 659 -7.87 -8.47 20.36
C SER A 659 -7.74 -7.45 19.24
N LYS A 660 -6.65 -6.68 19.22
CA LYS A 660 -6.43 -5.63 18.23
C LYS A 660 -4.96 -5.48 17.85
N PRO A 661 -4.64 -5.08 16.61
CA PRO A 661 -3.30 -4.67 16.27
C PRO A 661 -2.92 -3.43 17.09
N PHE A 662 -1.66 -3.37 17.53
CA PHE A 662 -1.10 -2.24 18.26
C PHE A 662 0.38 -2.08 17.91
N THR A 663 0.76 -0.88 17.52
CA THR A 663 2.15 -0.52 17.19
C THR A 663 2.73 0.33 18.31
N LEU A 664 3.80 -0.16 18.92
CA LEU A 664 4.58 0.56 19.91
C LEU A 664 5.62 1.41 19.18
N THR A 665 5.35 2.71 19.06
CA THR A 665 6.23 3.68 18.39
C THR A 665 7.21 4.28 19.39
N PHE A 666 8.46 4.44 18.98
CA PHE A 666 9.48 5.09 19.80
C PHE A 666 9.70 6.54 19.35
N ALA A 667 9.71 7.45 20.32
CA ALA A 667 9.99 8.87 20.11
C ALA A 667 11.43 9.19 20.50
N ALA A 668 12.11 10.04 19.72
CA ALA A 668 13.44 10.53 20.07
C ALA A 668 13.39 11.42 21.33
N ASN A 669 14.23 11.15 22.33
CA ASN A 669 14.25 11.87 23.62
C ASN A 669 15.34 12.96 23.70
N GLY A 670 15.83 13.47 22.56
CA GLY A 670 16.85 14.54 22.50
C GLY A 670 18.28 14.15 22.94
N ASP A 671 18.44 13.10 23.74
CA ASP A 671 19.73 12.58 24.24
C ASP A 671 20.34 11.47 23.35
N GLY A 672 19.86 11.32 22.11
CA GLY A 672 20.32 10.28 21.18
C GLY A 672 19.75 8.87 21.46
N ALA A 673 18.71 8.79 22.28
CA ALA A 673 17.93 7.58 22.53
C ALA A 673 16.48 7.75 22.08
N TYR A 674 15.89 6.65 21.62
CA TYR A 674 14.47 6.49 21.34
C TYR A 674 13.78 5.87 22.53
N THR A 675 12.70 6.49 22.99
CA THR A 675 11.93 6.05 24.14
C THR A 675 10.49 5.77 23.77
N THR A 676 9.90 4.75 24.36
CA THR A 676 8.47 4.47 24.26
C THR A 676 7.92 4.04 25.61
N GLU A 677 6.63 4.29 25.81
CA GLU A 677 5.90 3.88 27.01
C GLU A 677 4.55 3.28 26.61
N LEU A 678 4.26 2.11 27.17
CA LEU A 678 2.96 1.48 27.18
C LEU A 678 2.44 1.46 28.61
N SER A 679 1.43 2.28 28.90
CA SER A 679 0.82 2.35 30.24
C SER A 679 -0.71 2.34 30.22
N VAL A 680 -1.28 1.56 31.15
CA VAL A 680 -2.74 1.40 31.33
C VAL A 680 -3.06 1.63 32.80
N SER A 681 -3.97 2.55 33.11
CA SER A 681 -4.34 2.86 34.50
C SER A 681 -5.28 1.81 35.11
N PRO A 682 -5.42 1.77 36.46
CA PRO A 682 -6.32 0.83 37.15
C PRO A 682 -7.80 0.92 36.75
N CYS A 683 -8.27 2.09 36.30
CA CYS A 683 -9.65 2.31 35.85
C CYS A 683 -9.85 2.08 34.34
N GLY A 684 -8.80 1.66 33.62
CA GLY A 684 -8.84 1.52 32.16
C GLY A 684 -8.76 2.85 31.41
N GLU A 685 -8.47 3.97 32.10
CA GLU A 685 -8.05 5.20 31.44
C GLU A 685 -6.62 5.02 30.90
N THR A 686 -6.40 5.41 29.65
CA THR A 686 -5.15 5.16 28.94
C THR A 686 -4.42 6.48 28.74
N HIS A 687 -3.12 6.50 29.03
CA HIS A 687 -2.27 7.67 28.79
C HIS A 687 -1.66 7.67 27.37
N SER A 688 -1.83 6.57 26.63
CA SER A 688 -1.40 6.42 25.23
C SER A 688 -2.60 6.27 24.29
N THR A 689 -2.52 6.86 23.11
CA THR A 689 -3.52 6.73 22.02
C THR A 689 -3.61 5.28 21.54
N GLY A 690 -4.80 4.81 21.14
CA GLY A 690 -4.97 3.47 20.57
C GLY A 690 -5.07 2.34 21.61
N LEU A 691 -5.23 2.64 22.89
CA LEU A 691 -5.45 1.66 23.98
C LEU A 691 -6.90 1.64 24.49
N GLU A 692 -7.82 2.30 23.80
CA GLU A 692 -9.23 2.39 24.19
C GLU A 692 -9.84 0.98 24.35
N GLY A 693 -10.55 0.76 25.46
CA GLY A 693 -11.19 -0.52 25.80
C GLY A 693 -10.26 -1.60 26.36
N VAL A 694 -8.96 -1.32 26.53
CA VAL A 694 -8.00 -2.25 27.12
C VAL A 694 -8.11 -2.22 28.64
N THR A 695 -8.36 -3.39 29.25
CA THR A 695 -8.33 -3.55 30.71
C THR A 695 -6.90 -3.61 31.23
N PRO A 696 -6.62 -3.32 32.52
CA PRO A 696 -5.27 -3.47 33.09
C PRO A 696 -4.73 -4.91 32.99
N TYR A 697 -5.59 -5.91 32.75
CA TYR A 697 -5.18 -7.26 32.40
C TYR A 697 -5.07 -7.41 30.88
N PHE A 698 -3.86 -7.50 30.35
CA PHE A 698 -3.66 -7.63 28.91
C PHE A 698 -2.33 -8.30 28.58
N THR A 699 -2.20 -8.76 27.35
CA THR A 699 -0.94 -9.22 26.79
C THR A 699 -0.62 -8.47 25.51
N TYR A 700 0.65 -8.23 25.28
CA TYR A 700 1.16 -7.63 24.05
C TYR A 700 2.27 -8.50 23.46
N GLU A 701 2.08 -8.93 22.23
CA GLU A 701 3.04 -9.66 21.42
C GLU A 701 3.42 -8.77 20.25
N ALA A 702 4.69 -8.39 20.15
CA ALA A 702 5.17 -7.47 19.13
C ALA A 702 6.48 -7.92 18.51
N SER A 703 6.71 -7.54 17.27
CA SER A 703 7.96 -7.80 16.56
C SER A 703 8.40 -6.60 15.75
N GLY A 704 9.70 -6.50 15.53
CA GLY A 704 10.33 -5.52 14.65
C GLY A 704 11.69 -6.01 14.16
N GLN A 705 12.34 -5.20 13.33
CA GLN A 705 13.65 -5.49 12.77
C GLN A 705 14.59 -4.31 12.95
N PHE A 706 15.88 -4.60 13.12
CA PHE A 706 16.93 -3.60 13.21
C PHE A 706 18.21 -4.09 12.57
N ILE A 707 18.98 -3.18 11.99
CA ILE A 707 20.33 -3.47 11.50
C ILE A 707 21.30 -3.23 12.65
N TYR A 708 22.15 -4.22 12.92
CA TYR A 708 23.16 -4.10 13.96
C TYR A 708 24.45 -3.48 13.41
N TYR A 709 24.99 -2.50 14.13
CA TYR A 709 26.35 -2.01 13.97
C TYR A 709 27.01 -1.98 15.35
N ASP A 710 28.23 -2.51 15.45
CA ASP A 710 29.02 -2.42 16.67
C ASP A 710 29.48 -0.98 16.95
N HIS A 711 30.17 -0.80 18.07
CA HIS A 711 30.66 0.51 18.47
C HIS A 711 31.63 1.15 17.47
N ASP A 712 32.46 0.35 16.80
CA ASP A 712 33.52 0.84 15.92
C ASP A 712 32.93 1.39 14.61
N GLU A 713 31.85 0.78 14.11
CA GLU A 713 31.12 1.26 12.93
C GLU A 713 30.02 2.29 13.26
N ALA A 714 29.30 2.12 14.36
CA ALA A 714 28.21 3.03 14.74
C ALA A 714 28.70 4.34 15.38
N GLY A 715 29.90 4.35 15.97
CA GLY A 715 30.42 5.48 16.75
C GLY A 715 29.76 5.63 18.13
N TYR A 716 28.91 4.70 18.55
CA TYR A 716 28.26 4.62 19.86
C TYR A 716 28.01 3.16 20.27
N ALA A 717 27.84 2.88 21.57
CA ALA A 717 27.58 1.52 22.05
C ALA A 717 26.09 1.15 21.92
N PRO A 718 25.70 0.18 21.06
CA PRO A 718 24.29 -0.20 20.85
C PRO A 718 23.72 -0.92 22.08
N HIS A 719 22.62 -0.40 22.63
CA HIS A 719 21.98 -0.93 23.82
C HIS A 719 20.48 -0.67 23.86
N MET A 720 19.78 -1.46 24.69
CA MET A 720 18.39 -1.27 25.05
C MET A 720 18.25 -1.27 26.58
N ILE A 721 17.45 -0.36 27.13
CA ILE A 721 17.06 -0.29 28.53
C ILE A 721 15.56 -0.57 28.57
N VAL A 722 15.16 -1.56 29.35
CA VAL A 722 13.74 -1.93 29.49
C VAL A 722 13.33 -1.88 30.94
N GLU A 723 12.17 -1.31 31.20
CA GLU A 723 11.56 -1.25 32.52
C GLU A 723 10.14 -1.83 32.45
N ALA A 724 9.85 -2.78 33.34
CA ALA A 724 8.52 -3.38 33.44
C ALA A 724 8.17 -3.67 34.90
N ASP A 725 6.91 -3.45 35.26
CA ASP A 725 6.35 -3.82 36.57
C ASP A 725 5.75 -5.23 36.62
N ASP A 726 5.60 -5.85 35.45
CA ASP A 726 5.01 -7.17 35.23
C ASP A 726 5.87 -7.99 34.23
N ASP A 727 5.33 -9.08 33.67
CA ASP A 727 6.10 -9.99 32.82
C ASP A 727 6.56 -9.34 31.51
N LEU A 728 7.88 -9.30 31.29
CA LEU A 728 8.50 -8.92 30.02
C LEU A 728 9.54 -9.94 29.58
N TRP A 729 9.43 -10.38 28.32
CA TRP A 729 10.46 -11.15 27.63
C TRP A 729 10.79 -10.50 26.29
N ILE A 730 12.09 -10.37 26.01
CA ILE A 730 12.58 -9.89 24.72
C ILE A 730 13.49 -10.95 24.13
N PHE A 731 13.27 -11.26 22.86
CA PHE A 731 14.08 -12.17 22.07
C PHE A 731 14.71 -11.43 20.91
N ILE A 732 15.98 -11.67 20.63
CA ILE A 732 16.67 -11.22 19.41
C ILE A 732 17.12 -12.46 18.67
N ASP A 733 16.69 -12.60 17.41
CA ASP A 733 16.93 -13.78 16.56
C ASP A 733 16.56 -15.10 17.29
N GLY A 734 15.38 -15.09 17.91
CA GLY A 734 14.84 -16.21 18.68
C GLY A 734 15.55 -16.53 20.00
N LYS A 735 16.55 -15.75 20.44
CA LYS A 735 17.28 -15.95 21.71
C LYS A 735 16.86 -14.94 22.76
N LEU A 736 16.59 -15.42 23.98
CA LEU A 736 16.15 -14.58 25.11
C LEU A 736 17.27 -13.62 25.55
N VAL A 737 17.00 -12.32 25.46
CA VAL A 737 17.93 -11.24 25.85
C VAL A 737 17.45 -10.43 27.05
N SER A 738 16.16 -10.50 27.40
CA SER A 738 15.59 -9.88 28.62
C SER A 738 14.60 -10.81 29.29
N ASP A 739 14.65 -10.90 30.62
CA ASP A 739 13.75 -11.74 31.45
C ASP A 739 13.36 -10.99 32.72
N ILE A 740 12.23 -10.30 32.64
CA ILE A 740 11.56 -9.66 33.78
C ILE A 740 10.27 -10.45 34.02
N SER A 741 10.39 -11.73 34.39
CA SER A 741 9.22 -12.53 34.69
C SER A 741 8.61 -12.17 36.04
N GLY A 742 7.28 -12.16 36.10
CA GLY A 742 6.52 -12.07 37.34
C GLY A 742 6.01 -10.68 37.71
N VAL A 743 4.94 -10.70 38.48
CA VAL A 743 4.30 -9.50 39.03
C VAL A 743 5.18 -8.85 40.09
N GLN A 744 5.44 -7.56 39.95
CA GLN A 744 6.27 -6.78 40.86
C GLN A 744 5.49 -5.63 41.50
N ASN A 745 6.06 -5.00 42.53
CA ASN A 745 5.46 -3.83 43.18
C ASN A 745 6.13 -2.51 42.75
N GLN A 746 7.19 -2.60 41.93
CA GLN A 746 7.98 -1.50 41.39
C GLN A 746 8.51 -1.96 40.03
N GLU A 747 8.73 -1.03 39.10
CA GLU A 747 9.37 -1.35 37.82
C GLU A 747 10.77 -1.95 38.07
N VAL A 748 11.11 -2.99 37.32
CA VAL A 748 12.47 -3.52 37.24
C VAL A 748 13.10 -3.10 35.94
N GLU A 749 14.30 -2.54 36.04
CA GLU A 749 15.12 -2.14 34.90
C GLU A 749 16.10 -3.27 34.50
N GLN A 750 16.26 -3.50 33.19
CA GLN A 750 17.36 -4.29 32.62
C GLN A 750 18.04 -3.52 31.49
N TYR A 751 19.37 -3.42 31.57
CA TYR A 751 20.27 -2.93 30.54
C TYR A 751 20.76 -4.09 29.68
N ILE A 752 20.46 -4.03 28.39
CA ILE A 752 20.78 -5.02 27.38
C ILE A 752 21.86 -4.42 26.47
N ASP A 753 23.09 -4.90 26.66
CA ASP A 753 24.25 -4.52 25.85
C ASP A 753 24.34 -5.46 24.63
N LEU A 754 24.05 -4.94 23.44
CA LEU A 754 23.96 -5.77 22.23
C LEU A 754 25.32 -6.31 21.80
N THR A 755 26.43 -5.67 22.21
CA THR A 755 27.79 -6.16 21.92
C THR A 755 28.07 -7.53 22.56
N ARG A 756 27.28 -7.92 23.57
CA ARG A 756 27.41 -9.21 24.27
C ARG A 756 26.74 -10.38 23.55
N LEU A 757 25.95 -10.09 22.52
CA LEU A 757 25.09 -11.05 21.82
C LEU A 757 25.79 -11.77 20.66
N GLY A 758 26.95 -11.27 20.22
CA GLY A 758 27.70 -11.86 19.10
C GLY A 758 27.02 -11.65 17.74
N LEU A 759 26.37 -10.50 17.56
CA LEU A 759 25.78 -10.06 16.31
C LEU A 759 26.88 -9.59 15.33
N SER A 760 26.59 -9.61 14.03
CA SER A 760 27.50 -9.20 12.95
C SER A 760 27.06 -7.85 12.39
N ASN A 761 28.03 -6.98 12.09
CA ASN A 761 27.75 -5.64 11.58
C ASN A 761 27.06 -5.68 10.21
N GLY A 762 26.12 -4.75 9.99
CA GLY A 762 25.36 -4.61 8.75
C GLY A 762 24.27 -5.67 8.54
N GLU A 763 24.14 -6.65 9.43
CA GLU A 763 23.12 -7.70 9.35
C GLU A 763 21.82 -7.26 10.03
N ASN A 764 20.69 -7.74 9.48
CA ASN A 764 19.35 -7.47 9.99
C ASN A 764 18.93 -8.53 11.01
N TYR A 765 18.41 -8.10 12.17
CA TYR A 765 17.99 -8.97 13.27
C TYR A 765 16.54 -8.73 13.65
N GLU A 766 15.79 -9.82 13.84
CA GLU A 766 14.43 -9.77 14.39
C GLU A 766 14.48 -9.56 15.90
N VAL A 767 13.71 -8.59 16.40
CA VAL A 767 13.39 -8.44 17.82
C VAL A 767 11.92 -8.82 18.05
N LYS A 768 11.66 -9.68 19.03
CA LYS A 768 10.30 -9.99 19.52
C LYS A 768 10.16 -9.61 20.98
N LEU A 769 9.05 -8.95 21.30
CA LEU A 769 8.67 -8.52 22.63
C LEU A 769 7.37 -9.21 23.05
N PHE A 770 7.36 -9.74 24.26
CA PHE A 770 6.20 -10.34 24.89
C PHE A 770 6.02 -9.71 26.26
N TYR A 771 4.92 -8.99 26.44
CA TYR A 771 4.54 -8.35 27.70
C TYR A 771 3.20 -8.89 28.18
N ALA A 772 3.08 -9.20 29.47
CA ALA A 772 1.81 -9.61 30.06
C ALA A 772 1.57 -8.87 31.38
N SER A 773 0.58 -7.98 31.39
CA SER A 773 0.10 -7.32 32.59
C SER A 773 -0.98 -8.16 33.27
N ARG A 774 -0.77 -8.49 34.55
CA ARG A 774 -1.55 -9.51 35.26
C ARG A 774 -2.17 -9.02 36.57
N LYS A 775 -2.00 -7.75 36.94
CA LYS A 775 -2.50 -7.17 38.20
C LYS A 775 -3.34 -5.91 37.98
N ASP A 776 -4.13 -5.55 38.98
CA ASP A 776 -5.08 -4.43 38.99
C ASP A 776 -4.46 -3.05 39.25
N ASN A 777 -3.13 -2.95 39.35
CA ASN A 777 -2.43 -1.67 39.41
C ASN A 777 -2.22 -1.10 38.00
N ALA A 778 -1.76 0.16 37.94
CA ALA A 778 -1.28 0.72 36.70
C ALA A 778 -0.19 -0.20 36.14
N SER A 779 -0.30 -0.58 34.87
CA SER A 779 0.69 -1.37 34.14
C SER A 779 1.65 -0.42 33.45
N ILE A 780 2.95 -0.66 33.54
CA ILE A 780 3.98 0.20 32.94
C ILE A 780 5.03 -0.67 32.25
N LEU A 781 5.18 -0.45 30.94
CA LEU A 781 6.32 -0.90 30.15
C LEU A 781 6.99 0.33 29.54
N LYS A 782 8.28 0.52 29.83
CA LYS A 782 9.11 1.56 29.19
C LYS A 782 10.29 0.91 28.50
N ILE A 783 10.64 1.44 27.34
CA ILE A 783 11.82 1.00 26.59
C ILE A 783 12.56 2.24 26.13
N ALA A 784 13.86 2.28 26.39
CA ALA A 784 14.79 3.24 25.80
C ALA A 784 15.83 2.48 24.98
N THR A 785 16.18 2.95 23.80
CA THR A 785 17.17 2.30 22.94
C THR A 785 17.87 3.32 22.06
N ASN A 786 19.13 3.10 21.74
CA ASN A 786 19.85 3.90 20.74
C ASN A 786 20.05 3.14 19.42
N ILE A 787 19.34 2.02 19.26
CA ILE A 787 19.31 1.24 18.03
C ILE A 787 18.28 1.86 17.10
N VAL A 788 18.64 1.99 15.83
CA VAL A 788 17.74 2.47 14.77
C VAL A 788 17.04 1.28 14.12
N GLY A 789 15.74 1.39 13.85
CA GLY A 789 15.01 0.37 13.08
C GLY A 789 15.57 0.21 11.67
N SER A 790 15.33 -0.94 11.04
CA SER A 790 15.66 -1.13 9.61
C SER A 790 14.89 -0.17 8.70
N ASP A 791 13.79 0.39 9.20
CA ASP A 791 12.94 1.40 8.55
C ASP A 791 13.36 2.83 8.95
N GLY A 792 14.60 3.00 9.43
CA GLY A 792 15.18 4.27 9.85
C GLY A 792 15.30 5.27 8.70
N ASP A 793 14.24 6.05 8.55
CA ASP A 793 14.19 7.29 7.79
C ASP A 793 15.30 8.26 8.28
N ALA A 794 16.24 8.60 7.39
CA ALA A 794 17.33 9.54 7.65
C ALA A 794 16.84 11.01 7.65
N SER A 795 15.69 11.28 8.28
CA SER A 795 14.96 12.54 8.17
C SER A 795 15.15 13.48 9.35
N GLY A 796 16.39 13.70 9.79
CA GLY A 796 16.68 14.84 10.67
C GLY A 796 17.85 15.66 10.18
N GLU A 797 17.53 16.93 9.90
CA GLU A 797 18.38 18.07 9.56
C GLU A 797 19.89 17.88 9.83
N GLY A 798 20.54 17.32 8.82
CA GLY A 798 21.99 17.24 8.66
C GLY A 798 22.40 16.67 7.29
N ASP A 799 21.44 16.17 6.51
CA ASP A 799 21.67 15.20 5.43
C ASP A 799 22.05 15.80 4.06
N GLY A 800 22.71 16.96 4.05
CA GLY A 800 23.36 17.45 2.84
C GLY A 800 24.62 16.67 2.46
N ASP A 801 25.26 16.00 3.42
CA ASP A 801 26.57 15.33 3.21
C ASP A 801 26.50 13.79 3.24
N THR A 802 25.51 13.15 3.88
CA THR A 802 25.45 11.67 3.96
C THR A 802 24.72 11.05 2.76
N ALA A 803 23.61 11.61 2.31
CA ALA A 803 23.01 11.28 1.02
C ALA A 803 23.99 11.52 -0.13
N LEU A 804 24.76 12.61 -0.07
CA LEU A 804 25.77 12.98 -1.05
C LEU A 804 27.05 12.12 -0.98
N ALA A 805 27.39 11.57 0.19
CA ALA A 805 28.44 10.57 0.39
C ALA A 805 28.03 9.19 -0.09
N ARG A 806 26.81 8.71 0.24
CA ARG A 806 26.25 7.45 -0.25
C ARG A 806 26.08 7.45 -1.77
N LEU A 807 25.66 8.59 -2.30
CA LEU A 807 25.52 8.80 -3.72
C LEU A 807 26.88 9.00 -4.40
N ARG A 808 27.90 9.57 -3.73
CA ARG A 808 29.31 9.57 -4.18
C ARG A 808 29.89 8.17 -4.20
N ASP A 809 29.67 7.35 -3.18
CA ASP A 809 30.19 6.00 -3.09
C ASP A 809 29.53 5.09 -4.14
N ALA A 810 28.22 5.26 -4.37
CA ALA A 810 27.51 4.61 -5.46
C ALA A 810 27.98 5.11 -6.84
N LEU A 811 28.23 6.42 -7.00
CA LEU A 811 28.80 6.98 -8.23
C LEU A 811 30.22 6.47 -8.47
N GLU A 812 31.07 6.47 -7.44
CA GLU A 812 32.46 6.00 -7.51
C GLU A 812 32.49 4.50 -7.78
N ALA A 813 31.59 3.69 -7.21
CA ALA A 813 31.48 2.28 -7.53
C ALA A 813 31.04 2.04 -9.00
N VAL A 814 30.09 2.82 -9.51
CA VAL A 814 29.65 2.73 -10.92
C VAL A 814 30.75 3.24 -11.87
N GLN A 815 31.43 4.32 -11.50
CA GLN A 815 32.50 4.94 -12.27
C GLN A 815 33.76 4.06 -12.29
N GLN A 816 34.10 3.41 -11.17
CA GLN A 816 35.16 2.41 -11.06
C GLN A 816 34.87 1.20 -11.95
N ARG A 817 33.62 0.73 -12.01
CA ARG A 817 33.22 -0.39 -12.89
C ARG A 817 33.24 -0.02 -14.38
N LEU A 818 32.95 1.24 -14.72
CA LEU A 818 33.10 1.78 -16.07
C LEU A 818 34.57 1.95 -16.47
N GLU A 819 35.43 2.35 -15.53
CA GLU A 819 36.88 2.50 -15.74
C GLU A 819 37.63 1.16 -15.79
N ASP A 820 37.15 0.14 -15.07
CA ASP A 820 37.68 -1.23 -15.08
C ASP A 820 37.26 -2.03 -16.33
N GLY A 821 36.38 -1.47 -17.17
CA GLY A 821 35.96 -2.07 -18.45
C GLY A 821 35.07 -3.30 -18.31
N ASP A 822 34.48 -3.51 -17.13
CA ASP A 822 33.66 -4.69 -16.78
C ASP A 822 32.16 -4.49 -17.07
N PHE A 823 31.84 -3.51 -17.93
CA PHE A 823 30.47 -3.24 -18.38
C PHE A 823 30.23 -3.92 -19.73
N ASP A 824 29.69 -5.14 -19.70
CA ASP A 824 29.08 -5.76 -20.88
C ASP A 824 27.61 -5.29 -21.01
N PRO A 825 27.22 -4.56 -22.07
CA PRO A 825 25.84 -4.18 -22.31
C PRO A 825 24.86 -5.37 -22.41
N ALA A 826 25.36 -6.60 -22.52
CA ALA A 826 24.58 -7.83 -22.52
C ALA A 826 24.21 -8.36 -21.12
N ASP A 827 24.84 -7.86 -20.03
CA ASP A 827 24.57 -8.34 -18.66
C ASP A 827 23.49 -7.53 -17.92
N ALA A 828 22.90 -6.51 -18.56
CA ALA A 828 21.69 -5.83 -18.09
C ALA A 828 20.49 -6.80 -18.17
N ARG A 829 20.30 -7.59 -17.12
CA ARG A 829 19.07 -8.38 -16.94
C ARG A 829 17.93 -7.43 -16.60
N PHE A 830 17.19 -7.02 -17.63
CA PHE A 830 15.93 -6.29 -17.51
C PHE A 830 14.88 -7.14 -16.80
N GLY A 831 14.72 -6.90 -15.50
CA GLY A 831 13.76 -7.60 -14.67
C GLY A 831 12.85 -6.64 -13.95
N ASN A 832 11.89 -6.02 -14.69
CA ASN A 832 10.48 -5.84 -14.27
C ASN A 832 9.72 -4.71 -14.99
N ILE A 833 10.35 -3.87 -15.83
CA ILE A 833 9.59 -2.87 -16.62
C ILE A 833 8.72 -3.56 -17.70
N THR A 834 7.44 -3.16 -17.78
CA THR A 834 6.53 -3.61 -18.85
C THR A 834 6.89 -2.98 -20.20
N PRO A 835 6.66 -3.70 -21.33
CA PRO A 835 7.18 -3.31 -22.67
C PRO A 835 6.47 -2.12 -23.30
N ALA A 836 5.36 -1.65 -22.72
CA ALA A 836 4.67 -0.48 -23.23
C ALA A 836 5.52 0.80 -23.07
N ALA A 837 6.38 0.86 -22.04
CA ALA A 837 7.42 1.87 -21.91
C ALA A 837 8.49 1.79 -23.02
N ARG A 838 8.76 0.60 -23.58
CA ARG A 838 9.75 0.40 -24.65
C ARG A 838 9.31 0.95 -26.02
N ARG A 839 8.01 1.01 -26.30
CA ARG A 839 7.51 1.56 -27.60
C ARG A 839 7.64 3.08 -27.71
N ASN A 840 7.72 3.81 -26.61
CA ASN A 840 7.89 5.27 -26.62
C ASN A 840 9.35 5.74 -26.81
N PHE A 841 10.34 4.85 -26.76
CA PHE A 841 11.72 5.20 -27.13
C PHE A 841 11.93 5.30 -28.65
N GLY A 842 10.98 4.79 -29.45
CA GLY A 842 11.08 4.78 -30.91
C GLY A 842 10.25 5.83 -31.65
N ALA A 843 9.12 6.29 -31.10
CA ALA A 843 8.24 7.25 -31.77
C ALA A 843 7.12 7.82 -30.87
N VAL A 844 7.39 8.84 -30.04
CA VAL A 844 6.35 9.81 -29.64
C VAL A 844 6.97 11.21 -29.60
N ALA A 845 6.34 12.14 -30.32
CA ALA A 845 6.62 13.57 -30.34
C ALA A 845 6.67 14.11 -28.90
N MET A 846 7.80 14.68 -28.47
CA MET A 846 7.97 16.13 -28.37
C MET A 846 6.64 16.84 -28.09
N ASP A 847 6.31 17.00 -26.81
CA ASP A 847 5.48 18.11 -26.39
C ASP A 847 6.37 19.37 -26.50
N GLN A 848 6.25 20.07 -27.63
CA GLN A 848 6.73 21.43 -27.77
C GLN A 848 5.57 22.33 -27.37
N ASP A 849 5.52 22.73 -26.11
CA ASP A 849 4.91 24.00 -25.76
C ASP A 849 5.83 24.78 -24.82
N ALA A 850 5.92 26.07 -25.16
CA ALA A 850 6.72 27.11 -24.54
C ALA A 850 6.03 27.73 -23.33
#